data_AF-A0A954Y8F2-F1
#
_entry.id   AF-A0A954Y8F2-F1
#
_cell.length_a   1.000
_cell.length_b   1.000
_cell.length_c   1.000
_cell.angle_alpha   90.00
_cell.angle_beta   90.00
_cell.angle_gamma   90.00
#
_symmetry.space_group_name_H-M   'P 1'
#
loop_
_entity.id
_entity.type
_entity.pdbx_description
1 polymer ?
#
loop_
_entity_poly.entity_id
_entity_poly.type
_entity_poly.pdbx_seq_one_letter_code
_entity_poly.pdbx_strand_id
1 'polypeptide(L)'
;MLEYMLIRSVDQPIIDNSKGKLRWIVLDEAHTYLGSNAAEVSLLLRRVMQAFEVDASNVHFVATSATIGGQEAVSHLRKYLADLAGIPLERVDVIGGRRVTPPLEMKGVTDKALPTASELEALTDYESRRHRLMAVPAIRSLRNELTLKPMPLRAIRERLGAGVSNHEALEILDVCSESTPKDWKEQPLLPLRGHFFMRTQPGVWACWNEQCCGRTDQLLSKAWPFGAVFFQHRERCLHCDSLVLEVVLCRDCGEVYLSAEENDKQKLSSIPWKQSTIIDDFDVEIEDDVDEEDEKIESRSTAKLRQLVCSRPANEYMDCESGYDRNTGEILGGVNEGAVRIRLARRHDPDHRIRCVTCGEPDSQAYQQFRSVRVGAPFYLGVAIPTLLSHAPGKEKATAALPYEGRQLITFTDSRQGTARFAARMEFEAERNFVRSFVYHKLWSLSRRDKPVDIDKLRDEVLKLRPVAASIGLESLLQEKEEALNRAETSANAPKGSIGWNELIEALSKTDPVAYFLPESTRARYSQALSDSKKISEMLLLREFVRRPRTGNSLETLGLASIHFNKLETANPPEDWRRKGQNQESWYLFLKVCVDYFLRTNYCVRIADDTRRWMGLRFQTRYVQSPDSERGGAVTRTWPTLRTNRRGDQRLFTFLRLVLNLKPQASDDQLLLERLMRDAWKAIYSKILVEEQRGY
;
A
#
# COMPACT_ATOMS: atom_id res chain seq x y z
N MET A 1 -0.84 24.64 15.94
CA MET A 1 0.49 25.05 16.44
C MET A 1 0.40 26.33 17.25
N LEU A 2 -0.11 27.45 16.70
CA LEU A 2 -0.29 28.71 17.45
C LEU A 2 -1.07 28.55 18.75
N GLU A 3 -2.19 27.83 18.73
CA GLU A 3 -2.97 27.56 19.95
C GLU A 3 -2.16 26.81 21.03
N TYR A 4 -1.32 25.85 20.62
CA TYR A 4 -0.42 25.16 21.55
C TYR A 4 0.66 26.10 22.11
N MET A 5 1.22 26.99 21.29
CA MET A 5 2.21 27.97 21.74
C MET A 5 1.65 28.92 22.81
N LEU A 6 0.37 29.28 22.72
CA LEU A 6 -0.29 30.12 23.73
C LEU A 6 -0.49 29.40 25.08
N ILE A 7 -0.46 28.06 25.11
CA ILE A 7 -0.76 27.26 26.31
C ILE A 7 0.52 26.66 26.93
N ARG A 8 1.50 26.29 26.11
CA ARG A 8 2.73 25.63 26.56
C ARG A 8 3.65 26.60 27.29
N SER A 9 4.03 26.24 28.51
CA SER A 9 5.01 26.99 29.31
C SER A 9 6.38 27.18 28.62
N VAL A 10 6.80 26.19 27.82
CA VAL A 10 8.08 26.24 27.07
C VAL A 10 8.09 27.37 26.02
N ASP A 11 6.93 27.78 25.51
CA ASP A 11 6.82 28.81 24.47
C ASP A 11 6.51 30.20 25.06
N GLN A 12 6.26 30.34 26.36
CA GLN A 12 6.00 31.67 26.96
C GLN A 12 7.13 32.70 26.75
N PRO A 13 8.43 32.32 26.86
CA PRO A 13 9.50 33.28 26.66
C PRO A 13 9.48 33.99 25.30
N ILE A 14 8.98 33.35 24.22
CA ILE A 14 8.88 34.02 22.92
C ILE A 14 7.77 35.07 22.91
N ILE A 15 6.66 34.81 23.61
CA ILE A 15 5.52 35.74 23.70
C ILE A 15 5.93 36.95 24.54
N ASP A 16 6.44 36.73 25.76
CA ASP A 16 6.84 37.79 26.69
C ASP A 16 7.89 38.74 26.09
N ASN A 17 8.91 38.19 25.43
CA ASN A 17 9.95 38.99 24.79
C ASN A 17 9.47 39.74 23.52
N SER A 18 8.32 39.35 22.97
CA SER A 18 7.76 39.88 21.72
C SER A 18 6.49 40.71 21.90
N LYS A 19 6.09 41.00 23.14
CA LYS A 19 4.98 41.91 23.44
C LYS A 19 5.15 43.25 22.75
N GLY A 20 4.10 43.73 22.09
CA GLY A 20 4.07 44.95 21.29
C GLY A 20 4.86 44.89 19.96
N LYS A 21 5.51 43.77 19.62
CA LYS A 21 6.39 43.65 18.44
C LYS A 21 5.77 42.92 17.25
N LEU A 22 4.62 42.27 17.41
CA LEU A 22 3.95 41.57 16.30
C LEU A 22 3.45 42.58 15.26
N ARG A 23 3.96 42.51 14.03
CA ARG A 23 3.63 43.42 12.92
C ARG A 23 2.96 42.78 11.73
N TRP A 24 3.12 41.47 11.55
CA TRP A 24 2.66 40.76 10.36
C TRP A 24 2.01 39.44 10.72
N ILE A 25 0.88 39.16 10.10
CA ILE A 25 0.23 37.86 10.12
C ILE A 25 0.00 37.45 8.66
N VAL A 26 0.65 36.38 8.23
CA VAL A 26 0.51 35.82 6.89
C VAL A 26 -0.33 34.56 6.96
N LEU A 27 -1.46 34.58 6.28
CA LEU A 27 -2.41 33.48 6.15
C LEU A 27 -2.29 32.91 4.74
N ASP A 28 -1.67 31.74 4.64
CA ASP A 28 -1.59 31.03 3.38
C ASP A 28 -2.85 30.20 3.14
N GLU A 29 -3.33 30.14 1.89
CA GLU A 29 -4.53 29.40 1.48
C GLU A 29 -5.79 29.75 2.27
N ALA A 30 -6.03 31.04 2.45
CA ALA A 30 -7.13 31.54 3.27
C ALA A 30 -8.52 31.05 2.79
N HIS A 31 -8.65 30.66 1.52
CA HIS A 31 -9.85 30.05 0.97
C HIS A 31 -10.24 28.70 1.62
N THR A 32 -9.33 28.06 2.36
CA THR A 32 -9.59 26.80 3.06
C THR A 32 -10.35 26.99 4.36
N TYR A 33 -10.33 28.20 4.96
CA TYR A 33 -11.09 28.47 6.18
C TYR A 33 -12.47 28.97 5.81
N LEU A 34 -13.44 28.05 5.79
CA LEU A 34 -14.86 28.31 5.55
C LEU A 34 -15.70 27.91 6.76
N GLY A 35 -16.84 28.58 6.95
CA GLY A 35 -17.81 28.25 8.00
C GLY A 35 -17.21 28.32 9.41
N SER A 36 -17.41 27.26 10.20
CA SER A 36 -16.92 27.16 11.59
C SER A 36 -15.41 27.30 11.69
N ASN A 37 -14.65 26.75 10.75
CA ASN A 37 -13.18 26.83 10.77
C ASN A 37 -12.70 28.29 10.64
N ALA A 38 -13.37 29.10 9.81
CA ALA A 38 -13.04 30.52 9.67
C ALA A 38 -13.27 31.28 10.99
N ALA A 39 -14.37 30.98 11.67
CA ALA A 39 -14.69 31.58 12.97
C ALA A 39 -13.66 31.20 14.05
N GLU A 40 -13.25 29.93 14.10
CA GLU A 40 -12.20 29.46 15.02
C GLU A 40 -10.85 30.13 14.76
N VAL A 41 -10.45 30.27 13.49
CA VAL A 41 -9.23 30.97 13.11
C VAL A 41 -9.31 32.44 13.50
N SER A 42 -10.42 33.13 13.23
CA SER A 42 -10.60 34.53 13.67
C SER A 42 -10.44 34.69 15.19
N LEU A 43 -11.05 33.79 15.97
CA LEU A 43 -10.91 33.79 17.44
C LEU A 43 -9.48 33.51 17.88
N LEU A 44 -8.78 32.59 17.22
CA LEU A 44 -7.36 32.32 17.49
C LEU A 44 -6.50 33.55 17.19
N LEU A 45 -6.71 34.23 16.07
CA LEU A 45 -5.98 35.44 15.72
C LEU A 45 -6.18 36.54 16.75
N ARG A 46 -7.42 36.73 17.26
CA ARG A 46 -7.70 37.66 18.35
C ARG A 46 -6.94 37.31 19.63
N ARG A 47 -6.93 36.02 20.02
CA ARG A 47 -6.17 35.53 21.18
C ARG A 47 -4.66 35.74 21.01
N VAL A 48 -4.13 35.52 19.81
CA VAL A 48 -2.71 35.78 19.50
C VAL A 48 -2.41 37.28 19.63
N MET A 49 -3.21 38.16 19.03
CA MET A 49 -3.00 39.61 19.16
C MET A 49 -3.05 40.07 20.62
N GLN A 50 -3.99 39.57 21.41
CA GLN A 50 -4.07 39.84 22.85
C GLN A 50 -2.84 39.35 23.61
N ALA A 51 -2.38 38.13 23.34
CA ALA A 51 -1.20 37.55 24.01
C ALA A 51 0.08 38.34 23.71
N PHE A 52 0.21 38.87 22.50
CA PHE A 52 1.32 39.72 22.09
C PHE A 52 1.08 41.21 22.39
N GLU A 53 0.00 41.58 23.08
CA GLU A 53 -0.35 42.97 23.45
C GLU A 53 -0.35 43.95 22.24
N VAL A 54 -0.91 43.51 21.11
CA VAL A 54 -1.07 44.33 19.89
C VAL A 54 -2.53 44.46 19.49
N ASP A 55 -2.87 45.60 18.88
CA ASP A 55 -4.18 45.82 18.26
C ASP A 55 -4.16 45.43 16.77
N ALA A 56 -5.30 44.96 16.24
CA ALA A 56 -5.43 44.56 14.83
C ALA A 56 -5.08 45.69 13.85
N SER A 57 -5.30 46.96 14.23
CA SER A 57 -4.92 48.12 13.41
C SER A 57 -3.41 48.33 13.26
N ASN A 58 -2.60 47.72 14.13
CA ASN A 58 -1.13 47.80 14.14
C ASN A 58 -0.46 46.58 13.49
N VAL A 59 -1.26 45.64 12.97
CA VAL A 59 -0.81 44.38 12.37
C VAL A 59 -1.22 44.35 10.89
N HIS A 60 -0.27 44.07 10.02
CA HIS A 60 -0.52 43.85 8.60
C HIS A 60 -0.91 42.40 8.34
N PHE A 61 -2.11 42.20 7.78
CA PHE A 61 -2.60 40.90 7.37
C PHE A 61 -2.34 40.68 5.89
N VAL A 62 -1.68 39.57 5.56
CA VAL A 62 -1.51 39.11 4.19
C VAL A 62 -2.24 37.78 4.07
N ALA A 63 -3.19 37.66 3.14
CA ALA A 63 -3.89 36.42 2.88
C ALA A 63 -3.74 36.03 1.40
N THR A 64 -3.25 34.83 1.15
CA THR A 64 -3.18 34.26 -0.21
C THR A 64 -4.46 33.47 -0.50
N SER A 65 -4.95 33.52 -1.74
CA SER A 65 -6.10 32.74 -2.20
C SER A 65 -5.93 32.36 -3.65
N ALA A 66 -6.02 31.06 -3.94
CA ALA A 66 -5.84 30.51 -5.29
C ALA A 66 -7.15 30.38 -6.10
N THR A 67 -8.30 30.35 -5.43
CA THR A 67 -9.54 29.80 -6.01
C THR A 67 -10.67 30.81 -6.20
N ILE A 68 -10.52 32.04 -5.69
CA ILE A 68 -11.57 33.06 -5.79
C ILE A 68 -11.28 33.95 -7.01
N GLY A 69 -11.86 33.59 -8.15
CA GLY A 69 -11.75 34.32 -9.43
C GLY A 69 -13.12 34.74 -9.98
N GLY A 70 -13.18 35.87 -10.68
CA GLY A 70 -14.42 36.45 -11.23
C GLY A 70 -14.59 37.94 -10.90
N GLN A 71 -15.61 38.61 -11.45
CA GLN A 71 -15.86 40.03 -11.18
C GLN A 71 -16.29 40.30 -9.72
N GLU A 72 -16.98 39.35 -9.08
CA GLU A 72 -17.41 39.42 -7.67
C GLU A 72 -16.40 38.84 -6.68
N ALA A 73 -15.34 38.19 -7.17
CA ALA A 73 -14.31 37.55 -6.35
C ALA A 73 -13.54 38.56 -5.49
N VAL A 74 -13.29 39.75 -6.04
CA VAL A 74 -12.53 40.81 -5.37
C VAL A 74 -13.28 41.34 -4.15
N SER A 75 -14.58 41.62 -4.29
CA SER A 75 -15.39 42.12 -3.17
C SER A 75 -15.57 41.07 -2.08
N HIS A 76 -15.76 39.79 -2.45
CA HIS A 76 -15.87 38.67 -1.52
C HIS A 76 -14.56 38.44 -0.74
N LEU A 77 -13.41 38.43 -1.41
CA LEU A 77 -12.10 38.32 -0.77
C LEU A 77 -11.83 39.46 0.21
N ARG A 78 -12.16 40.68 -0.21
CA ARG A 78 -11.99 41.88 0.61
C ARG A 78 -12.80 41.78 1.90
N LYS A 79 -14.07 41.38 1.80
CA LYS A 79 -14.96 41.18 2.96
C LYS A 79 -14.50 40.03 3.85
N TYR A 80 -14.16 38.91 3.25
CA TYR A 80 -13.68 37.75 3.99
C TYR A 80 -12.45 38.07 4.84
N LEU A 81 -11.44 38.73 4.29
CA LEU A 81 -10.23 39.09 5.04
C LEU A 81 -10.51 40.15 6.11
N ALA A 82 -11.37 41.13 5.81
CA ALA A 82 -11.81 42.14 6.77
C ALA A 82 -12.48 41.49 7.99
N ASP A 83 -13.41 40.56 7.76
CA ASP A 83 -14.13 39.83 8.83
C ASP A 83 -13.17 38.93 9.63
N LEU A 84 -12.26 38.24 8.94
CA LEU A 84 -11.29 37.32 9.56
C LEU A 84 -10.31 38.07 10.48
N ALA A 85 -9.76 39.19 10.01
CA ALA A 85 -8.78 40.02 10.71
C ALA A 85 -9.40 41.03 11.69
N GLY A 86 -10.70 41.31 11.56
CA GLY A 86 -11.39 42.31 12.37
C GLY A 86 -11.01 43.75 12.01
N ILE A 87 -10.75 44.04 10.74
CA ILE A 87 -10.36 45.37 10.24
C ILE A 87 -11.41 45.94 9.26
N PRO A 88 -11.50 47.26 9.09
CA PRO A 88 -12.40 47.87 8.11
C PRO A 88 -12.08 47.44 6.67
N LEU A 89 -13.12 47.29 5.84
CA LEU A 89 -13.02 46.91 4.42
C LEU A 89 -12.06 47.84 3.65
N GLU A 90 -12.08 49.13 3.96
CA GLU A 90 -11.30 50.18 3.29
C GLU A 90 -9.79 49.94 3.41
N ARG A 91 -9.36 49.18 4.42
CA ARG A 91 -7.95 48.84 4.68
C ARG A 91 -7.50 47.54 4.02
N VAL A 92 -8.36 46.90 3.24
CA VAL A 92 -8.04 45.66 2.52
C VAL A 92 -7.91 45.95 1.03
N ASP A 93 -6.72 45.64 0.49
CA ASP A 93 -6.42 45.70 -0.94
C ASP A 93 -6.24 44.28 -1.50
N VAL A 94 -6.83 44.03 -2.68
CA VAL A 94 -6.72 42.75 -3.37
C VAL A 94 -5.76 42.92 -4.55
N ILE A 95 -4.64 42.19 -4.51
CA ILE A 95 -3.64 42.19 -5.58
C ILE A 95 -3.88 40.96 -6.46
N GLY A 96 -4.34 41.19 -7.69
CA GLY A 96 -4.58 40.14 -8.69
C GLY A 96 -3.42 39.99 -9.68
N GLY A 97 -3.33 38.83 -10.33
CA GLY A 97 -2.41 38.58 -11.44
C GLY A 97 -3.10 38.69 -12.80
N ARG A 98 -2.38 39.19 -13.82
CA ARG A 98 -2.81 39.13 -15.23
C ARG A 98 -1.86 38.24 -16.02
N ARG A 99 -2.40 37.29 -16.77
CA ARG A 99 -1.62 36.48 -17.72
C ARG A 99 -1.16 37.37 -18.87
N VAL A 100 0.14 37.39 -19.14
CA VAL A 100 0.75 38.06 -20.29
C VAL A 100 1.27 36.99 -21.23
N THR A 101 0.82 37.02 -22.49
CA THR A 101 1.30 36.12 -23.54
C THR A 101 2.20 36.90 -24.48
N PRO A 102 3.50 36.56 -24.61
CA PRO A 102 4.39 37.24 -25.53
C PRO A 102 3.87 37.18 -26.98
N PRO A 103 3.96 38.27 -27.77
CA PRO A 103 3.61 38.21 -29.19
C PRO A 103 4.58 37.28 -29.95
N LEU A 104 4.12 36.71 -31.07
CA LEU A 104 5.00 35.98 -31.99
C LEU A 104 5.61 36.96 -32.99
N GLU A 105 6.92 36.89 -33.20
CA GLU A 105 7.58 37.64 -34.26
C GLU A 105 7.35 36.96 -35.62
N MET A 106 6.51 37.56 -36.46
CA MET A 106 6.10 36.97 -37.74
C MET A 106 6.97 37.39 -38.94
N LYS A 107 8.09 38.07 -38.71
CA LYS A 107 8.95 38.57 -39.81
C LYS A 107 9.54 37.39 -40.60
N GLY A 108 9.23 37.33 -41.89
CA GLY A 108 9.75 36.30 -42.80
C GLY A 108 9.10 34.91 -42.69
N VAL A 109 8.02 34.76 -41.92
CA VAL A 109 7.32 33.49 -41.75
C VAL A 109 6.25 33.32 -42.84
N THR A 110 6.35 32.25 -43.63
CA THR A 110 5.34 31.86 -44.64
C THR A 110 4.53 30.66 -44.16
N ASP A 111 3.26 30.58 -44.58
CA ASP A 111 2.38 29.50 -44.16
C ASP A 111 2.79 28.15 -44.76
N LYS A 112 2.91 27.16 -43.89
CA LYS A 112 3.27 25.77 -44.24
C LYS A 112 2.26 24.78 -43.66
N ALA A 113 2.19 23.61 -44.27
CA ALA A 113 1.43 22.47 -43.76
C ALA A 113 2.03 21.95 -42.43
N LEU A 114 1.24 21.13 -41.74
CA LEU A 114 1.74 20.39 -40.58
C LEU A 114 2.99 19.59 -40.94
N PRO A 115 4.03 19.61 -40.09
CA PRO A 115 5.22 18.81 -40.32
C PRO A 115 4.93 17.32 -40.08
N THR A 116 5.65 16.46 -40.78
CA THR A 116 5.67 15.01 -40.48
C THR A 116 6.60 14.74 -39.29
N ALA A 117 6.45 13.58 -38.64
CA ALA A 117 7.34 13.16 -37.55
C ALA A 117 8.81 13.18 -37.99
N SER A 118 9.12 12.64 -39.18
CA SER A 118 10.48 12.65 -39.74
C SER A 118 11.01 14.06 -40.04
N GLU A 119 10.14 15.01 -40.41
CA GLU A 119 10.54 16.41 -40.60
C GLU A 119 10.91 17.05 -39.24
N LEU A 120 10.16 16.76 -38.18
CA LEU A 120 10.46 17.25 -36.82
C LEU A 120 11.74 16.63 -36.24
N GLU A 121 11.97 15.33 -36.46
CA GLU A 121 13.18 14.62 -36.04
C GLU A 121 14.44 15.16 -36.73
N ALA A 122 14.34 15.52 -38.02
CA ALA A 122 15.46 16.07 -38.78
C ALA A 122 15.90 17.46 -38.31
N LEU A 123 15.00 18.21 -37.64
CA LEU A 123 15.33 19.51 -37.07
C LEU A 123 15.95 19.28 -35.69
N THR A 124 17.27 19.49 -35.56
CA THR A 124 17.99 19.20 -34.31
C THR A 124 18.11 20.40 -33.38
N ASP A 125 17.94 21.63 -33.88
CA ASP A 125 18.07 22.86 -33.09
C ASP A 125 16.73 23.54 -32.79
N TYR A 126 16.69 24.23 -31.64
CA TYR A 126 15.52 24.93 -31.12
C TYR A 126 14.95 25.97 -32.10
N GLU A 127 15.81 26.79 -32.72
CA GLU A 127 15.37 27.90 -33.57
C GLU A 127 14.69 27.40 -34.85
N SER A 128 15.28 26.38 -35.48
CA SER A 128 14.71 25.77 -36.68
C SER A 128 13.38 25.09 -36.40
N ARG A 129 13.25 24.36 -35.27
CA ARG A 129 11.98 23.77 -34.83
C ARG A 129 10.93 24.84 -34.57
N ARG A 130 11.28 25.87 -33.79
CA ARG A 130 10.39 26.99 -33.45
C ARG A 130 9.89 27.69 -34.71
N HIS A 131 10.80 28.05 -35.61
CA HIS A 131 10.45 28.73 -36.86
C HIS A 131 9.54 27.87 -37.75
N ARG A 132 9.81 26.57 -37.84
CA ARG A 132 8.99 25.61 -38.60
C ARG A 132 7.58 25.44 -38.04
N LEU A 133 7.43 25.40 -36.72
CA LEU A 133 6.13 25.29 -36.06
C LEU A 133 5.34 26.60 -36.11
N MET A 134 6.02 27.75 -35.99
CA MET A 134 5.41 29.08 -36.17
C MET A 134 4.84 29.29 -37.58
N ALA A 135 5.43 28.66 -38.59
CA ALA A 135 4.93 28.66 -39.96
C ALA A 135 3.58 27.94 -40.14
N VAL A 136 3.10 27.17 -39.15
CA VAL A 136 1.83 26.42 -39.27
C VAL A 136 0.66 27.23 -38.72
N PRO A 137 -0.34 27.62 -39.55
CA PRO A 137 -1.49 28.40 -39.09
C PRO A 137 -2.29 27.75 -37.96
N ALA A 138 -2.47 26.41 -38.03
CA ALA A 138 -3.18 25.65 -37.01
C ALA A 138 -2.52 25.75 -35.63
N ILE A 139 -1.19 25.72 -35.56
CA ILE A 139 -0.42 25.84 -34.31
C ILE A 139 -0.54 27.26 -33.73
N ARG A 140 -0.50 28.30 -34.58
CA ARG A 140 -0.72 29.68 -34.13
C ARG A 140 -2.13 29.91 -33.59
N SER A 141 -3.15 29.36 -34.25
CA SER A 141 -4.54 29.40 -33.77
C SER A 141 -4.65 28.70 -32.42
N LEU A 142 -4.06 27.52 -32.31
CA LEU A 142 -4.06 26.73 -31.10
C LEU A 142 -3.42 27.47 -29.92
N ARG A 143 -2.30 28.16 -30.14
CA ARG A 143 -1.65 29.03 -29.14
C ARG A 143 -2.59 30.10 -28.58
N ASN A 144 -3.30 30.78 -29.47
CA ASN A 144 -4.19 31.86 -29.09
C ASN A 144 -5.41 31.33 -28.32
N GLU A 145 -5.98 30.22 -28.76
CA GLU A 145 -7.15 29.61 -28.11
C GLU A 145 -6.80 29.01 -26.73
N LEU A 146 -5.69 28.27 -26.62
CA LEU A 146 -5.23 27.66 -25.35
C LEU A 146 -4.81 28.71 -24.30
N THR A 147 -4.51 29.94 -24.73
CA THR A 147 -4.27 31.05 -23.81
C THR A 147 -5.57 31.49 -23.11
N LEU A 148 -6.71 31.37 -23.80
CA LEU A 148 -8.01 31.85 -23.34
C LEU A 148 -8.81 30.78 -22.59
N LYS A 149 -8.73 29.51 -23.01
CA LYS A 149 -9.51 28.43 -22.43
C LYS A 149 -8.82 27.06 -22.53
N PRO A 150 -9.08 26.14 -21.60
CA PRO A 150 -8.68 24.74 -21.77
C PRO A 150 -9.45 24.10 -22.95
N MET A 151 -8.83 23.12 -23.60
CA MET A 151 -9.45 22.36 -24.69
C MET A 151 -9.21 20.86 -24.54
N PRO A 152 -10.20 20.00 -24.84
CA PRO A 152 -10.00 18.56 -24.86
C PRO A 152 -9.11 18.15 -26.04
N LEU A 153 -8.35 17.06 -25.91
CA LEU A 153 -7.44 16.57 -26.96
C LEU A 153 -8.15 16.36 -28.31
N ARG A 154 -9.41 15.91 -28.28
CA ARG A 154 -10.26 15.81 -29.47
C ARG A 154 -10.35 17.12 -30.26
N ALA A 155 -10.60 18.24 -29.58
CA ALA A 155 -10.75 19.55 -30.22
C ALA A 155 -9.40 20.03 -30.76
N ILE A 156 -8.31 19.76 -30.04
CA ILE A 156 -6.95 20.07 -30.52
C ILE A 156 -6.65 19.33 -31.82
N ARG A 157 -6.95 18.03 -31.86
CA ARG A 157 -6.78 17.18 -33.05
C ARG A 157 -7.59 17.71 -34.25
N GLU A 158 -8.85 18.04 -34.05
CA GLU A 158 -9.73 18.63 -35.07
C GLU A 158 -9.19 19.97 -35.60
N ARG A 159 -8.50 20.76 -34.75
CA ARG A 159 -7.83 22.01 -35.15
C ARG A 159 -6.54 21.79 -35.93
N LEU A 160 -5.79 20.74 -35.62
CA LEU A 160 -4.55 20.40 -36.33
C LEU A 160 -4.88 19.91 -37.75
N GLY A 161 -5.89 19.06 -37.91
CA GLY A 161 -6.39 18.67 -39.23
C GLY A 161 -7.26 17.41 -39.22
N ALA A 162 -8.13 17.28 -40.24
CA ALA A 162 -8.91 16.07 -40.44
C ALA A 162 -7.99 14.90 -40.84
N GLY A 163 -7.82 13.92 -39.95
CA GLY A 163 -6.95 12.75 -40.16
C GLY A 163 -5.80 12.62 -39.17
N VAL A 164 -5.50 13.68 -38.39
CA VAL A 164 -4.52 13.60 -37.31
C VAL A 164 -5.04 12.65 -36.22
N SER A 165 -4.22 11.69 -35.79
CA SER A 165 -4.52 10.78 -34.69
C SER A 165 -4.26 11.43 -33.32
N ASN A 166 -4.69 10.78 -32.24
CA ASN A 166 -4.37 11.28 -30.90
C ASN A 166 -2.86 11.28 -30.62
N HIS A 167 -2.14 10.30 -31.17
CA HIS A 167 -0.70 10.16 -30.96
C HIS A 167 0.08 11.26 -31.69
N GLU A 168 -0.20 11.48 -32.98
CA GLU A 168 0.43 12.56 -33.77
C GLU A 168 0.13 13.93 -33.16
N ALA A 169 -1.10 14.16 -32.68
CA ALA A 169 -1.44 15.40 -32.00
C ALA A 169 -0.59 15.61 -30.74
N LEU A 170 -0.36 14.57 -29.93
CA LEU A 170 0.48 14.65 -28.73
C LEU A 170 1.96 14.89 -29.09
N GLU A 171 2.50 14.20 -30.10
CA GLU A 171 3.89 14.43 -30.57
C GLU A 171 4.09 15.88 -31.02
N ILE A 172 3.15 16.44 -31.78
CA ILE A 172 3.21 17.85 -32.19
C ILE A 172 3.19 18.78 -30.97
N LEU A 173 2.33 18.50 -29.98
CA LEU A 173 2.25 19.28 -28.74
C LEU A 173 3.54 19.18 -27.91
N ASP A 174 4.14 18.00 -27.85
CA ASP A 174 5.40 17.76 -27.15
C ASP A 174 6.51 18.59 -27.79
N VAL A 175 6.69 18.55 -29.11
CA VAL A 175 7.72 19.38 -29.78
C VAL A 175 7.46 20.89 -29.61
N CYS A 176 6.19 21.31 -29.60
CA CYS A 176 5.84 22.71 -29.31
C CYS A 176 6.19 23.16 -27.87
N SER A 177 6.28 22.20 -26.94
CA SER A 177 6.53 22.41 -25.50
C SER A 177 7.99 22.17 -25.10
N GLU A 178 8.65 21.19 -25.71
CA GLU A 178 10.05 20.77 -25.48
C GLU A 178 11.08 21.76 -25.97
N SER A 179 10.67 22.63 -26.89
CA SER A 179 11.50 23.69 -27.44
C SER A 179 11.96 24.58 -26.27
N THR A 180 13.11 24.24 -25.70
CA THR A 180 13.76 24.91 -24.58
C THR A 180 14.71 25.94 -25.17
N PRO A 181 14.45 27.23 -24.94
CA PRO A 181 15.31 28.26 -25.47
C PRO A 181 16.68 28.23 -24.79
N LYS A 182 17.71 28.70 -25.52
CA LYS A 182 19.07 28.82 -24.97
C LYS A 182 19.16 29.84 -23.84
N ASP A 183 18.27 30.84 -23.83
CA ASP A 183 18.11 31.81 -22.75
C ASP A 183 16.91 31.41 -21.86
N TRP A 184 17.11 31.41 -20.55
CA TRP A 184 16.07 31.17 -19.55
C TRP A 184 14.94 32.22 -19.59
N LYS A 185 15.16 33.37 -20.24
CA LYS A 185 14.16 34.42 -20.43
C LYS A 185 13.15 34.14 -21.53
N GLU A 186 13.49 33.27 -22.47
CA GLU A 186 12.60 32.91 -23.57
C GLU A 186 11.65 31.77 -23.13
N GLN A 187 10.49 31.66 -23.78
CA GLN A 187 9.49 30.64 -23.47
C GLN A 187 9.28 29.68 -24.65
N PRO A 188 8.92 28.41 -24.39
CA PRO A 188 8.46 27.49 -25.43
C PRO A 188 7.34 28.10 -26.27
N LEU A 189 7.16 27.59 -27.50
CA LEU A 189 6.13 28.10 -28.41
C LEU A 189 4.72 27.93 -27.81
N LEU A 190 4.50 26.77 -27.20
CA LEU A 190 3.30 26.42 -26.43
C LEU A 190 3.72 25.90 -25.04
N PRO A 191 3.73 26.74 -23.99
CA PRO A 191 3.83 26.24 -22.62
C PRO A 191 2.49 25.59 -22.25
N LEU A 192 2.42 24.26 -22.34
CA LEU A 192 1.19 23.50 -22.12
C LEU A 192 1.00 23.12 -20.65
N ARG A 193 -0.27 23.06 -20.23
CA ARG A 193 -0.70 22.45 -18.98
C ARG A 193 -1.73 21.38 -19.32
N GLY A 194 -1.42 20.13 -19.03
CA GLY A 194 -2.37 19.02 -19.10
C GLY A 194 -3.21 18.94 -17.83
N HIS A 195 -4.52 18.72 -17.98
CA HIS A 195 -5.42 18.40 -16.88
C HIS A 195 -5.87 16.94 -17.04
N PHE A 196 -5.38 16.08 -16.16
CA PHE A 196 -5.71 14.66 -16.14
C PHE A 196 -6.59 14.37 -14.94
N PHE A 197 -7.76 13.79 -15.21
CA PHE A 197 -8.72 13.42 -14.18
C PHE A 197 -8.71 11.91 -14.01
N MET A 198 -8.37 11.44 -12.81
CA MET A 198 -8.47 10.05 -12.43
C MET A 198 -9.44 9.94 -11.26
N ARG A 199 -10.38 9.00 -11.34
CA ARG A 199 -11.26 8.69 -10.22
C ARG A 199 -10.68 7.50 -9.46
N THR A 200 -10.54 7.65 -8.14
CA THR A 200 -10.14 6.55 -7.26
C THR A 200 -11.24 5.48 -7.20
N GLN A 201 -10.96 4.33 -6.58
CA GLN A 201 -11.98 3.31 -6.33
C GLN A 201 -12.56 3.53 -4.92
N PRO A 202 -13.72 4.21 -4.78
CA PRO A 202 -14.25 4.63 -3.48
C PRO A 202 -14.88 3.50 -2.66
N GLY A 203 -14.98 2.29 -3.23
CA GLY A 203 -15.61 1.12 -2.63
C GLY A 203 -16.27 0.26 -3.70
N VAL A 204 -16.70 -0.93 -3.30
CA VAL A 204 -17.56 -1.80 -4.11
C VAL A 204 -18.82 -2.06 -3.29
N TRP A 205 -19.98 -1.95 -3.91
CA TRP A 205 -21.25 -2.21 -3.27
C TRP A 205 -21.96 -3.33 -4.01
N ALA A 206 -22.71 -4.15 -3.30
CA ALA A 206 -23.48 -5.22 -3.89
C ALA A 206 -24.91 -5.22 -3.38
N CYS A 207 -25.83 -5.51 -4.29
CA CYS A 207 -27.19 -5.87 -3.94
C CYS A 207 -27.14 -7.13 -3.07
N TRP A 208 -27.81 -7.12 -1.92
CA TRP A 208 -27.80 -8.30 -1.06
C TRP A 208 -28.64 -9.47 -1.61
N ASN A 209 -29.55 -9.21 -2.55
CA ASN A 209 -30.45 -10.22 -3.11
C ASN A 209 -29.70 -11.21 -4.03
N GLU A 210 -29.57 -12.45 -3.58
CA GLU A 210 -28.93 -13.54 -4.33
C GLU A 210 -29.67 -13.92 -5.63
N GLN A 211 -30.91 -13.47 -5.83
CA GLN A 211 -31.69 -13.73 -7.04
C GLN A 211 -31.82 -12.47 -7.90
N CYS A 212 -30.95 -11.47 -7.70
CA CYS A 212 -31.00 -10.23 -8.44
C CYS A 212 -30.81 -10.46 -9.94
N CYS A 213 -31.76 -10.00 -10.75
CA CYS A 213 -31.71 -10.07 -12.22
C CYS A 213 -30.65 -9.16 -12.85
N GLY A 214 -30.01 -8.28 -12.07
CA GLY A 214 -28.92 -7.42 -12.51
C GLY A 214 -27.53 -8.07 -12.48
N ARG A 215 -27.43 -9.37 -12.18
CA ARG A 215 -26.15 -10.10 -12.24
C ARG A 215 -25.72 -10.25 -13.70
N THR A 216 -24.45 -9.94 -13.98
CA THR A 216 -23.80 -10.26 -15.26
C THR A 216 -23.39 -11.74 -15.28
N ASP A 217 -23.12 -12.30 -16.46
CA ASP A 217 -22.73 -13.71 -16.62
C ASP A 217 -21.55 -14.13 -15.73
N GLN A 218 -20.59 -13.22 -15.53
CA GLN A 218 -19.42 -13.41 -14.65
C GLN A 218 -19.80 -13.52 -13.16
N LEU A 219 -20.92 -12.91 -12.76
CA LEU A 219 -21.46 -12.92 -11.40
C LEU A 219 -22.50 -14.04 -11.18
N LEU A 220 -22.78 -14.87 -12.18
CA LEU A 220 -23.65 -16.05 -12.04
C LEU A 220 -22.92 -17.27 -11.46
N SER A 221 -21.59 -17.18 -11.31
CA SER A 221 -20.81 -18.21 -10.61
C SER A 221 -21.30 -18.39 -9.18
N LYS A 222 -21.37 -19.65 -8.71
CA LYS A 222 -21.67 -19.97 -7.30
C LYS A 222 -20.66 -19.36 -6.32
N ALA A 223 -19.50 -18.91 -6.80
CA ALA A 223 -18.51 -18.20 -5.99
C ALA A 223 -18.98 -16.80 -5.54
N TRP A 224 -19.94 -16.19 -6.25
CA TRP A 224 -20.51 -14.89 -5.88
C TRP A 224 -21.92 -15.06 -5.29
N PRO A 225 -22.09 -14.90 -3.97
CA PRO A 225 -23.36 -15.21 -3.33
C PRO A 225 -24.36 -14.05 -3.31
N PHE A 226 -23.98 -12.85 -3.79
CA PHE A 226 -24.80 -11.63 -3.71
C PHE A 226 -25.29 -11.20 -5.09
N GLY A 227 -26.14 -10.17 -5.17
CA GLY A 227 -26.72 -9.66 -6.41
C GLY A 227 -25.77 -8.81 -7.26
N ALA A 228 -26.35 -7.89 -8.03
CA ALA A 228 -25.62 -6.94 -8.87
C ALA A 228 -24.58 -6.11 -8.09
N VAL A 229 -23.48 -5.76 -8.75
CA VAL A 229 -22.36 -5.00 -8.18
C VAL A 229 -22.36 -3.56 -8.71
N PHE A 230 -21.99 -2.61 -7.87
CA PHE A 230 -21.92 -1.19 -8.14
C PHE A 230 -20.59 -0.59 -7.67
N PHE A 231 -20.04 0.35 -8.42
CA PHE A 231 -18.80 1.08 -8.09
C PHE A 231 -19.05 2.47 -7.50
N GLN A 232 -20.31 2.80 -7.25
CA GLN A 232 -20.74 4.02 -6.58
C GLN A 232 -21.74 3.64 -5.48
N HIS A 233 -21.68 4.35 -4.36
CA HIS A 233 -22.62 4.14 -3.27
C HIS A 233 -24.05 4.39 -3.74
N ARG A 234 -24.92 3.45 -3.40
CA ARG A 234 -26.36 3.54 -3.60
C ARG A 234 -27.03 2.79 -2.47
N GLU A 235 -28.19 3.27 -2.05
CA GLU A 235 -28.97 2.59 -1.01
C GLU A 235 -29.81 1.44 -1.61
N ARG A 236 -30.27 1.60 -2.85
CA ARG A 236 -31.21 0.68 -3.52
C ARG A 236 -30.68 0.18 -4.85
N CYS A 237 -30.94 -1.10 -5.12
CA CYS A 237 -30.57 -1.78 -6.36
C CYS A 237 -31.45 -1.33 -7.52
N LEU A 238 -30.84 -1.02 -8.67
CA LEU A 238 -31.54 -0.63 -9.91
C LEU A 238 -32.48 -1.71 -10.47
N HIS A 239 -32.27 -2.97 -10.11
CA HIS A 239 -32.90 -4.11 -10.77
C HIS A 239 -33.98 -4.79 -9.94
N CYS A 240 -33.88 -4.72 -8.61
CA CYS A 240 -34.81 -5.42 -7.71
C CYS A 240 -35.11 -4.65 -6.42
N ASP A 241 -34.76 -3.36 -6.36
CA ASP A 241 -35.00 -2.42 -5.24
C ASP A 241 -34.51 -2.88 -3.85
N SER A 242 -33.75 -3.95 -3.81
CA SER A 242 -33.15 -4.50 -2.61
C SER A 242 -32.02 -3.61 -2.11
N LEU A 243 -31.73 -3.67 -0.81
CA LEU A 243 -30.65 -2.91 -0.20
C LEU A 243 -29.30 -3.21 -0.86
N VAL A 244 -28.54 -2.16 -1.13
CA VAL A 244 -27.18 -2.26 -1.67
C VAL A 244 -26.23 -1.93 -0.54
N LEU A 245 -25.34 -2.86 -0.21
CA LEU A 245 -24.45 -2.78 0.95
C LEU A 245 -23.00 -2.82 0.49
N GLU A 246 -22.09 -2.28 1.29
CA GLU A 246 -20.67 -2.25 0.94
C GLU A 246 -20.03 -3.64 1.07
N VAL A 247 -19.27 -4.03 0.06
CA VAL A 247 -18.51 -5.27 0.03
C VAL A 247 -17.25 -5.12 0.88
N VAL A 248 -17.08 -6.01 1.84
CA VAL A 248 -15.87 -6.12 2.65
C VAL A 248 -15.33 -7.54 2.59
N LEU A 249 -14.01 -7.67 2.64
CA LEU A 249 -13.29 -8.94 2.53
C LEU A 249 -12.57 -9.25 3.83
N CYS A 250 -12.59 -10.52 4.25
CA CYS A 250 -11.68 -11.00 5.27
C CYS A 250 -10.23 -10.92 4.75
N ARG A 251 -9.33 -10.24 5.49
CA ARG A 251 -7.92 -10.09 5.13
C ARG A 251 -7.16 -11.41 4.97
N ASP A 252 -7.64 -12.46 5.62
CA ASP A 252 -6.87 -13.70 5.78
C ASP A 252 -7.31 -14.81 4.83
N CYS A 253 -8.62 -15.03 4.70
CA CYS A 253 -9.19 -16.07 3.85
C CYS A 253 -9.91 -15.53 2.62
N GLY A 254 -10.09 -14.21 2.50
CA GLY A 254 -10.77 -13.58 1.37
C GLY A 254 -12.29 -13.74 1.35
N GLU A 255 -12.91 -14.28 2.42
CA GLU A 255 -14.36 -14.43 2.51
C GLU A 255 -15.06 -13.07 2.32
N VAL A 256 -16.13 -13.08 1.52
CA VAL A 256 -16.88 -11.87 1.13
C VAL A 256 -18.05 -11.66 2.09
N TYR A 257 -18.20 -10.43 2.57
CA TYR A 257 -19.32 -9.99 3.40
C TYR A 257 -19.94 -8.71 2.84
N LEU A 258 -21.18 -8.43 3.25
CA LEU A 258 -21.76 -7.11 3.07
C LEU A 258 -21.86 -6.39 4.42
N SER A 259 -21.24 -5.23 4.54
CA SER A 259 -21.25 -4.44 5.77
C SER A 259 -22.51 -3.57 5.85
N ALA A 260 -23.16 -3.59 7.00
CA ALA A 260 -24.33 -2.78 7.31
C ALA A 260 -24.21 -2.12 8.69
N GLU A 261 -24.89 -0.99 8.89
CA GLU A 261 -25.05 -0.33 10.20
C GLU A 261 -26.48 -0.62 10.69
N GLU A 262 -26.60 -1.21 11.88
CA GLU A 262 -27.87 -1.49 12.55
C GLU A 262 -28.19 -0.36 13.53
N ASN A 263 -29.43 0.13 13.48
CA ASN A 263 -29.94 1.11 14.44
C ASN A 263 -30.71 0.46 15.60
N ASP A 264 -31.10 1.24 16.60
CA ASP A 264 -31.84 0.76 17.78
C ASP A 264 -33.21 0.14 17.45
N LYS A 265 -33.69 0.25 16.21
CA LYS A 265 -34.93 -0.35 15.70
C LYS A 265 -34.69 -1.64 14.89
N GLN A 266 -33.51 -2.27 15.01
CA GLN A 266 -33.12 -3.47 14.27
C GLN A 266 -33.23 -3.33 12.75
N LYS A 267 -33.01 -2.11 12.25
CA LYS A 267 -33.03 -1.81 10.82
C LYS A 267 -31.61 -1.65 10.29
N LEU A 268 -31.30 -2.44 9.27
CA LEU A 268 -30.05 -2.34 8.53
C LEU A 268 -30.11 -1.15 7.59
N SER A 269 -29.02 -0.40 7.56
CA SER A 269 -28.86 0.75 6.68
C SER A 269 -27.61 0.60 5.83
N SER A 270 -27.76 0.99 4.56
CA SER A 270 -26.63 1.19 3.66
C SER A 270 -25.98 2.50 4.05
N ILE A 271 -24.84 2.40 4.72
CA ILE A 271 -24.02 3.56 5.05
C ILE A 271 -22.65 3.23 4.49
N PRO A 272 -22.06 4.10 3.63
CA PRO A 272 -20.70 3.90 3.21
C PRO A 272 -19.84 3.80 4.46
N TRP A 273 -18.92 2.85 4.50
CA TRP A 273 -17.95 2.69 5.57
C TRP A 273 -17.39 4.06 5.94
N LYS A 274 -17.84 4.55 7.11
CA LYS A 274 -17.71 5.94 7.49
C LYS A 274 -16.25 6.31 7.70
N GLN A 275 -15.95 7.53 7.27
CA GLN A 275 -14.88 8.44 7.66
C GLN A 275 -14.74 8.68 9.20
N SER A 276 -15.37 7.90 10.08
CA SER A 276 -15.37 8.15 11.53
C SER A 276 -14.14 7.63 12.25
N THR A 277 -13.28 6.90 11.57
CA THR A 277 -11.86 6.88 11.89
C THR A 277 -11.21 7.82 10.90
N ILE A 278 -10.48 8.82 11.40
CA ILE A 278 -9.58 9.69 10.62
C ILE A 278 -8.44 8.79 10.12
N ILE A 279 -8.75 7.82 9.26
CA ILE A 279 -7.75 7.08 8.53
C ILE A 279 -7.55 7.95 7.30
N ASP A 280 -6.51 8.76 7.39
CA ASP A 280 -5.89 9.37 6.22
C ASP A 280 -5.84 8.28 5.13
N ASP A 281 -6.25 8.53 3.89
CA ASP A 281 -6.14 7.51 2.82
C ASP A 281 -4.70 6.96 2.75
N PHE A 282 -3.72 7.75 3.22
CA PHE A 282 -2.31 7.39 3.38
C PHE A 282 -2.01 6.42 4.53
N ASP A 283 -2.88 6.31 5.54
CA ASP A 283 -2.78 5.35 6.66
C ASP A 283 -3.36 3.96 6.30
N VAL A 284 -4.32 3.88 5.36
CA VAL A 284 -4.96 2.61 4.92
C VAL A 284 -3.97 1.64 4.26
N GLU A 285 -2.86 2.15 3.73
CA GLU A 285 -1.88 1.37 2.97
C GLU A 285 -0.61 1.01 3.75
N ILE A 286 -0.50 1.42 5.02
CA ILE A 286 0.58 0.96 5.87
C ILE A 286 0.29 -0.52 6.19
N GLU A 287 0.99 -1.44 5.50
CA GLU A 287 1.02 -2.88 5.78
C GLU A 287 1.74 -3.19 7.11
N ASP A 288 1.41 -2.46 8.17
CA ASP A 288 1.86 -2.82 9.50
C ASP A 288 0.88 -3.89 10.01
N ASP A 289 1.24 -5.16 9.81
CA ASP A 289 0.67 -6.26 10.60
C ASP A 289 1.09 -6.02 12.05
N VAL A 290 0.33 -5.18 12.77
CA VAL A 290 0.47 -5.00 14.20
C VAL A 290 0.01 -6.30 14.86
N ASP A 291 0.86 -6.92 15.69
CA ASP A 291 0.49 -8.14 16.40
C ASP A 291 -0.69 -7.91 17.34
N GLU A 292 -1.65 -8.84 17.30
CA GLU A 292 -2.96 -8.79 17.99
C GLU A 292 -2.91 -8.75 19.52
N GLU A 293 -1.76 -9.00 20.16
CA GLU A 293 -1.68 -9.23 21.60
C GLU A 293 -1.43 -7.98 22.47
N ASP A 294 -1.19 -6.80 21.88
CA ASP A 294 -0.85 -5.57 22.62
C ASP A 294 -2.07 -4.68 22.97
N GLU A 295 -3.31 -5.15 22.80
CA GLU A 295 -4.49 -4.34 23.13
C GLU A 295 -4.80 -4.28 24.63
N LYS A 296 -4.61 -3.09 25.24
CA LYS A 296 -5.43 -2.67 26.38
C LYS A 296 -6.84 -2.37 25.87
N ILE A 297 -7.83 -3.01 26.50
CA ILE A 297 -9.26 -2.84 26.22
C ILE A 297 -9.67 -1.42 26.61
N GLU A 298 -9.58 -0.45 25.69
CA GLU A 298 -10.31 0.81 25.84
C GLU A 298 -11.65 0.68 25.14
N SER A 299 -12.65 0.28 25.92
CA SER A 299 -14.05 0.29 25.52
C SER A 299 -14.53 1.74 25.35
N ARG A 300 -14.38 2.31 24.16
CA ARG A 300 -15.23 3.44 23.75
C ARG A 300 -16.59 2.92 23.34
N SER A 301 -17.42 2.75 24.36
CA SER A 301 -18.88 2.83 24.29
C SER A 301 -19.26 4.16 23.64
N THR A 302 -19.80 4.09 22.40
CA THR A 302 -20.86 4.94 21.80
C THR A 302 -20.71 4.93 20.27
N ALA A 303 -21.41 4.03 19.57
CA ALA A 303 -21.82 4.18 18.16
C ALA A 303 -22.54 2.90 17.70
N LYS A 304 -23.61 3.09 16.92
CA LYS A 304 -24.42 2.11 16.17
C LYS A 304 -23.72 0.77 15.87
N LEU A 305 -24.44 -0.34 16.07
CA LEU A 305 -23.92 -1.70 15.93
C LEU A 305 -23.61 -2.01 14.46
N ARG A 306 -22.33 -2.25 14.16
CA ARG A 306 -21.92 -2.78 12.86
C ARG A 306 -22.32 -4.25 12.72
N GLN A 307 -22.91 -4.60 11.58
CA GLN A 307 -23.33 -5.95 11.20
C GLN A 307 -22.65 -6.39 9.90
N LEU A 308 -22.36 -7.68 9.79
CA LEU A 308 -21.81 -8.30 8.57
C LEU A 308 -22.77 -9.35 8.04
N VAL A 309 -23.33 -9.11 6.86
CA VAL A 309 -24.17 -10.07 6.16
C VAL A 309 -23.29 -11.13 5.51
N CYS A 310 -23.62 -12.39 5.80
CA CYS A 310 -22.87 -13.57 5.39
C CYS A 310 -23.67 -14.38 4.36
N SER A 311 -22.96 -15.11 3.50
CA SER A 311 -23.54 -16.00 2.50
C SER A 311 -23.47 -17.48 2.86
N ARG A 312 -22.55 -17.85 3.75
CA ARG A 312 -22.29 -19.26 4.10
C ARG A 312 -23.44 -19.90 4.89
N PRO A 313 -23.53 -21.24 4.90
CA PRO A 313 -24.40 -21.96 5.83
C PRO A 313 -24.06 -21.62 7.29
N ALA A 314 -25.06 -21.70 8.16
CA ALA A 314 -24.89 -21.40 9.58
C ALA A 314 -23.79 -22.26 10.24
N ASN A 315 -22.97 -21.63 11.07
CA ASN A 315 -21.93 -22.26 11.87
C ASN A 315 -21.78 -21.55 13.23
N GLU A 316 -20.81 -21.96 14.04
CA GLU A 316 -20.61 -21.42 15.39
C GLU A 316 -20.28 -19.90 15.44
N TYR A 317 -19.85 -19.32 14.32
CA TYR A 317 -19.48 -17.90 14.17
C TYR A 317 -20.61 -17.04 13.58
N MET A 318 -21.80 -17.60 13.41
CA MET A 318 -22.95 -16.92 12.79
C MET A 318 -24.14 -16.89 13.75
N ASP A 319 -24.89 -15.80 13.72
CA ASP A 319 -26.17 -15.72 14.42
C ASP A 319 -27.23 -16.54 13.68
N CYS A 320 -28.31 -16.88 14.38
CA CYS A 320 -29.42 -17.65 13.82
C CYS A 320 -30.04 -16.96 12.59
N GLU A 321 -30.59 -17.75 11.66
CA GLU A 321 -31.27 -17.21 10.48
C GLU A 321 -32.45 -16.33 10.93
N SER A 322 -32.38 -15.04 10.60
CA SER A 322 -33.47 -14.08 10.87
C SER A 322 -34.24 -13.80 9.58
N GLY A 323 -35.52 -13.42 9.72
CA GLY A 323 -36.25 -12.86 8.59
C GLY A 323 -35.81 -11.43 8.31
N TYR A 324 -35.90 -10.98 7.08
CA TYR A 324 -35.58 -9.61 6.71
C TYR A 324 -36.56 -9.10 5.66
N ASP A 325 -37.08 -7.89 5.87
CA ASP A 325 -37.94 -7.22 4.91
C ASP A 325 -37.08 -6.46 3.87
N ARG A 326 -37.21 -6.90 2.60
CA ARG A 326 -36.45 -6.33 1.47
C ARG A 326 -36.69 -4.83 1.27
N ASN A 327 -37.89 -4.35 1.60
CA ASN A 327 -38.36 -3.01 1.34
C ASN A 327 -38.05 -2.09 2.53
N THR A 328 -38.26 -2.53 3.78
CA THR A 328 -38.06 -1.66 4.95
C THR A 328 -36.64 -1.71 5.50
N GLY A 329 -35.89 -2.80 5.28
CA GLY A 329 -34.56 -3.03 5.85
C GLY A 329 -34.58 -3.56 7.28
N GLU A 330 -35.74 -3.95 7.79
CA GLU A 330 -35.93 -4.40 9.17
C GLU A 330 -35.61 -5.89 9.33
N ILE A 331 -34.89 -6.21 10.41
CA ILE A 331 -34.67 -7.59 10.86
C ILE A 331 -35.92 -8.04 11.60
N LEU A 332 -36.45 -9.20 11.20
CA LEU A 332 -37.65 -9.82 11.73
C LEU A 332 -37.27 -11.02 12.59
N GLY A 333 -37.97 -11.23 13.70
CA GLY A 333 -37.76 -12.36 14.62
C GLY A 333 -38.13 -13.74 14.07
N GLY A 334 -38.43 -13.88 12.77
CA GLY A 334 -38.79 -15.13 12.10
C GLY A 334 -38.99 -14.97 10.58
N VAL A 335 -39.04 -16.08 9.86
CA VAL A 335 -39.25 -16.11 8.40
C VAL A 335 -40.75 -16.22 8.09
N ASN A 336 -41.44 -15.09 7.94
CA ASN A 336 -42.85 -15.02 7.53
C ASN A 336 -42.98 -15.02 5.98
N GLU A 337 -44.21 -15.15 5.46
CA GLU A 337 -44.48 -14.99 4.02
C GLU A 337 -44.06 -13.59 3.55
N GLY A 338 -43.09 -13.54 2.62
CA GLY A 338 -42.49 -12.29 2.10
C GLY A 338 -41.16 -11.88 2.75
N ALA A 339 -40.79 -12.48 3.89
CA ALA A 339 -39.49 -12.26 4.52
C ALA A 339 -38.39 -13.11 3.86
N VAL A 340 -37.20 -12.54 3.72
CA VAL A 340 -36.05 -13.22 3.13
C VAL A 340 -35.02 -13.51 4.20
N ARG A 341 -34.41 -14.69 4.14
CA ARG A 341 -33.46 -15.12 5.16
C ARG A 341 -32.21 -14.26 5.09
N ILE A 342 -31.84 -13.67 6.21
CA ILE A 342 -30.56 -12.99 6.40
C ILE A 342 -29.72 -13.76 7.40
N ARG A 343 -28.41 -13.77 7.16
CA ARG A 343 -27.42 -14.37 8.05
C ARG A 343 -26.41 -13.32 8.45
N LEU A 344 -26.18 -13.16 9.75
CA LEU A 344 -25.28 -12.16 10.31
C LEU A 344 -24.11 -12.85 11.00
N ALA A 345 -22.92 -12.24 10.93
CA ALA A 345 -21.77 -12.69 11.69
C ALA A 345 -21.98 -12.41 13.18
N ARG A 346 -21.77 -13.43 14.02
CA ARG A 346 -21.99 -13.35 15.46
C ARG A 346 -20.90 -12.55 16.15
N ARG A 347 -21.28 -11.80 17.18
CA ARG A 347 -20.34 -11.26 18.18
C ARG A 347 -20.10 -12.32 19.26
N HIS A 348 -18.86 -12.69 19.48
CA HIS A 348 -18.52 -13.70 20.49
C HIS A 348 -18.36 -13.07 21.87
N ASP A 349 -18.91 -13.72 22.89
CA ASP A 349 -18.61 -13.40 24.29
C ASP A 349 -17.31 -14.10 24.73
N PRO A 350 -16.46 -13.48 25.56
CA PRO A 350 -16.67 -12.23 26.30
C PRO A 350 -16.06 -10.97 25.64
N ASP A 351 -15.43 -11.07 24.46
CA ASP A 351 -14.72 -9.95 23.84
C ASP A 351 -15.60 -9.05 22.95
N HIS A 352 -16.86 -9.46 22.70
CA HIS A 352 -17.84 -8.82 21.84
C HIS A 352 -17.34 -8.52 20.41
N ARG A 353 -16.33 -9.27 19.94
CA ARG A 353 -15.74 -9.11 18.60
C ARG A 353 -16.49 -9.93 17.57
N ILE A 354 -16.60 -9.38 16.36
CA ILE A 354 -17.07 -10.13 15.18
C ILE A 354 -15.93 -11.03 14.73
N ARG A 355 -16.21 -12.30 14.40
CA ARG A 355 -15.22 -13.24 13.86
C ARG A 355 -15.52 -13.57 12.41
N CYS A 356 -14.47 -13.88 11.64
CA CYS A 356 -14.65 -14.39 10.29
C CYS A 356 -15.34 -15.76 10.34
N VAL A 357 -16.49 -15.89 9.68
CA VAL A 357 -17.27 -17.14 9.61
C VAL A 357 -16.56 -18.30 8.90
N THR A 358 -15.38 -18.08 8.33
CA THR A 358 -14.60 -19.09 7.62
C THR A 358 -13.32 -19.46 8.37
N CYS A 359 -12.53 -18.47 8.82
CA CYS A 359 -11.25 -18.74 9.50
C CYS A 359 -11.28 -18.51 11.02
N GLY A 360 -12.37 -17.98 11.59
CA GLY A 360 -12.51 -17.74 13.03
C GLY A 360 -11.77 -16.51 13.57
N GLU A 361 -11.01 -15.83 12.71
CA GLU A 361 -10.16 -14.70 13.11
C GLU A 361 -10.99 -13.48 13.56
N PRO A 362 -10.67 -12.86 14.71
CA PRO A 362 -11.44 -11.76 15.29
C PRO A 362 -11.13 -10.40 14.65
N ASP A 363 -12.15 -9.57 14.48
CA ASP A 363 -11.98 -8.14 14.17
C ASP A 363 -11.51 -7.38 15.42
N SER A 364 -10.60 -6.42 15.22
CA SER A 364 -10.06 -5.57 16.29
C SER A 364 -9.80 -4.15 15.81
N GLN A 365 -9.48 -3.23 16.73
CA GLN A 365 -9.12 -1.86 16.32
C GLN A 365 -7.72 -1.82 15.73
N ALA A 366 -6.78 -2.58 16.28
CA ALA A 366 -5.41 -2.67 15.79
C ALA A 366 -5.32 -3.42 14.44
N TYR A 367 -6.07 -4.51 14.28
CA TYR A 367 -6.15 -5.31 13.07
C TYR A 367 -7.59 -5.37 12.56
N GLN A 368 -7.90 -4.51 11.60
CA GLN A 368 -9.20 -4.50 10.92
C GLN A 368 -9.32 -5.73 10.01
N GLN A 369 -9.90 -6.80 10.54
CA GLN A 369 -10.03 -8.11 9.88
C GLN A 369 -10.81 -8.01 8.57
N PHE A 370 -11.81 -7.13 8.54
CA PHE A 370 -12.71 -6.94 7.40
C PHE A 370 -12.39 -5.62 6.70
N ARG A 371 -11.76 -5.71 5.53
CA ARG A 371 -11.31 -4.55 4.76
C ARG A 371 -12.29 -4.24 3.63
N SER A 372 -12.63 -2.96 3.46
CA SER A 372 -13.37 -2.52 2.29
C SER A 372 -12.54 -2.62 1.01
N VAL A 373 -13.20 -2.90 -0.12
CA VAL A 373 -12.59 -2.91 -1.45
C VAL A 373 -12.43 -1.47 -1.96
N ARG A 374 -11.52 -0.73 -1.31
CA ARG A 374 -11.20 0.67 -1.58
C ARG A 374 -9.75 0.83 -1.99
N VAL A 375 -9.52 1.68 -2.97
CA VAL A 375 -8.18 2.09 -3.41
C VAL A 375 -8.17 3.61 -3.45
N GLY A 376 -7.50 4.21 -2.46
CA GLY A 376 -7.42 5.66 -2.28
C GLY A 376 -6.44 6.32 -3.25
N ALA A 377 -6.38 7.65 -3.22
CA ALA A 377 -5.43 8.41 -4.04
C ALA A 377 -3.95 8.01 -3.83
N PRO A 378 -3.47 7.72 -2.60
CA PRO A 378 -2.07 7.38 -2.35
C PRO A 378 -1.57 6.16 -3.13
N PHE A 379 -2.38 5.10 -3.22
CA PHE A 379 -2.07 3.92 -4.02
C PHE A 379 -1.81 4.29 -5.48
N TYR A 380 -2.74 5.03 -6.10
CA TYR A 380 -2.61 5.42 -7.50
C TYR A 380 -1.43 6.36 -7.72
N LEU A 381 -1.20 7.30 -6.79
CA LEU A 381 -0.05 8.19 -6.84
C LEU A 381 1.26 7.43 -6.73
N GLY A 382 1.31 6.37 -5.91
CA GLY A 382 2.48 5.49 -5.77
C GLY A 382 2.88 4.78 -7.06
N VAL A 383 1.94 4.59 -7.98
CA VAL A 383 2.22 4.02 -9.32
C VAL A 383 2.40 5.11 -10.38
N ALA A 384 1.54 6.12 -10.37
CA ALA A 384 1.51 7.17 -11.39
C ALA A 384 2.76 8.05 -11.34
N ILE A 385 3.23 8.44 -10.14
CA ILE A 385 4.38 9.34 -9.99
C ILE A 385 5.67 8.70 -10.54
N PRO A 386 6.05 7.45 -10.16
CA PRO A 386 7.22 6.80 -10.76
C PRO A 386 7.08 6.59 -12.27
N THR A 387 5.87 6.28 -12.76
CA THR A 387 5.60 6.10 -14.19
C THR A 387 5.77 7.40 -14.97
N LEU A 388 5.33 8.53 -14.41
CA LEU A 388 5.55 9.85 -15.03
C LEU A 388 7.02 10.25 -14.96
N LEU A 389 7.68 9.99 -13.82
CA LEU A 389 9.11 10.26 -13.65
C LEU A 389 9.97 9.50 -14.66
N SER A 390 9.61 8.25 -15.00
CA SER A 390 10.34 7.45 -16.01
C SER A 390 10.17 7.95 -17.45
N HIS A 391 9.29 8.91 -17.69
CA HIS A 391 9.14 9.60 -18.98
C HIS A 391 9.67 11.04 -18.92
N ALA A 392 10.06 11.56 -17.75
CA ALA A 392 10.71 12.86 -17.63
C ALA A 392 12.12 12.82 -18.25
N PRO A 393 12.62 13.90 -18.87
CA PRO A 393 13.95 13.91 -19.47
C PRO A 393 15.05 13.69 -18.42
N GLY A 394 16.02 12.84 -18.75
CA GLY A 394 17.21 12.60 -17.93
C GLY A 394 18.22 13.75 -18.03
N LYS A 395 19.22 13.76 -17.15
CA LYS A 395 20.32 14.74 -17.23
C LYS A 395 21.40 14.24 -18.20
N GLU A 396 21.46 14.82 -19.39
CA GLU A 396 22.40 14.44 -20.47
C GLU A 396 23.89 14.55 -20.08
N LYS A 397 24.24 15.38 -19.09
CA LYS A 397 25.63 15.68 -18.68
C LYS A 397 25.89 15.39 -17.20
N ALA A 398 25.48 14.22 -16.73
CA ALA A 398 25.86 13.78 -15.39
C ALA A 398 27.29 13.19 -15.41
N THR A 399 28.17 13.71 -14.54
CA THR A 399 29.55 13.19 -14.36
C THR A 399 29.61 11.84 -13.65
N ALA A 400 28.48 11.39 -13.07
CA ALA A 400 28.32 10.12 -12.38
C ALA A 400 26.93 9.53 -12.68
N ALA A 401 26.76 8.22 -12.50
CA ALA A 401 25.45 7.57 -12.59
C ALA A 401 24.52 8.11 -11.48
N LEU A 402 23.55 8.93 -11.86
CA LEU A 402 22.55 9.47 -10.94
C LEU A 402 21.38 8.50 -10.79
N PRO A 403 20.71 8.45 -9.62
CA PRO A 403 19.46 7.71 -9.48
C PRO A 403 18.45 8.14 -10.54
N TYR A 404 17.78 7.16 -11.16
CA TYR A 404 16.81 7.42 -12.24
C TYR A 404 17.37 8.33 -13.36
N GLU A 405 18.67 8.23 -13.67
CA GLU A 405 19.34 9.04 -14.72
C GLU A 405 19.25 10.56 -14.45
N GLY A 406 19.03 10.96 -13.20
CA GLY A 406 18.87 12.35 -12.80
C GLY A 406 17.55 13.00 -13.23
N ARG A 407 16.55 12.19 -13.62
CA ARG A 407 15.19 12.64 -13.93
C ARG A 407 14.57 13.32 -12.70
N GLN A 408 13.76 14.35 -12.93
CA GLN A 408 13.17 15.14 -11.86
C GLN A 408 11.68 15.35 -12.11
N LEU A 409 10.89 15.23 -11.05
CA LEU A 409 9.47 15.53 -11.03
C LEU A 409 9.14 16.23 -9.71
N ILE A 410 8.39 17.32 -9.78
CA ILE A 410 7.90 18.04 -8.60
C ILE A 410 6.40 17.79 -8.52
N THR A 411 5.97 17.28 -7.36
CA THR A 411 4.55 17.03 -7.06
C THR A 411 4.11 17.91 -5.91
N PHE A 412 2.85 18.35 -5.95
CA PHE A 412 2.22 19.14 -4.90
C PHE A 412 0.97 18.41 -4.45
N THR A 413 0.73 18.38 -3.14
CA THR A 413 -0.53 17.89 -2.56
C THR A 413 -1.03 18.88 -1.52
N ASP A 414 -2.34 18.93 -1.32
CA ASP A 414 -3.04 19.81 -0.37
C ASP A 414 -2.90 19.34 1.09
N SER A 415 -2.44 18.11 1.32
CA SER A 415 -2.18 17.56 2.65
C SER A 415 -0.70 17.61 3.01
N ARG A 416 -0.31 18.49 3.95
CA ARG A 416 1.08 18.55 4.45
C ARG A 416 1.52 17.24 5.11
N GLN A 417 0.65 16.65 5.95
CA GLN A 417 0.94 15.39 6.62
C GLN A 417 0.95 14.21 5.64
N GLY A 418 -0.03 14.15 4.73
CA GLY A 418 -0.10 13.16 3.67
C GLY A 418 1.13 13.21 2.76
N THR A 419 1.58 14.40 2.37
CA THR A 419 2.81 14.60 1.58
C THR A 419 4.03 14.03 2.29
N ALA A 420 4.23 14.35 3.58
CA ALA A 420 5.40 13.89 4.32
C ALA A 420 5.42 12.36 4.46
N ARG A 421 4.26 11.75 4.76
CA ARG A 421 4.11 10.28 4.85
C ARG A 421 4.35 9.62 3.48
N PHE A 422 3.77 10.17 2.42
CA PHE A 422 3.91 9.66 1.07
C PHE A 422 5.35 9.75 0.54
N ALA A 423 6.03 10.87 0.78
CA ALA A 423 7.42 11.04 0.36
C ALA A 423 8.35 10.01 1.02
N ALA A 424 8.23 9.82 2.34
CA ALA A 424 8.99 8.80 3.06
C ALA A 424 8.67 7.38 2.55
N ARG A 425 7.40 7.10 2.28
CA ARG A 425 6.99 5.81 1.72
C ARG A 425 7.54 5.56 0.32
N MET A 426 7.48 6.54 -0.58
CA MET A 426 8.04 6.44 -1.93
C MET A 426 9.53 6.18 -1.91
N GLU A 427 10.27 6.80 -0.99
CA GLU A 427 11.68 6.50 -0.75
C GLU A 427 11.87 5.02 -0.35
N PHE A 428 11.11 4.54 0.64
CA PHE A 428 11.20 3.14 1.06
C PHE A 428 10.79 2.15 -0.02
N GLU A 429 9.77 2.43 -0.81
CA GLU A 429 9.34 1.58 -1.92
C GLU A 429 10.39 1.53 -3.04
N ALA A 430 11.03 2.67 -3.36
CA ALA A 430 12.11 2.72 -4.33
C ALA A 430 13.33 1.90 -3.85
N GLU A 431 13.74 2.07 -2.60
CA GLU A 431 14.82 1.28 -1.99
C GLU A 431 14.49 -0.22 -1.97
N ARG A 432 13.27 -0.58 -1.57
CA ARG A 432 12.79 -1.97 -1.52
C ARG A 432 12.77 -2.60 -2.91
N ASN A 433 12.25 -1.89 -3.92
CA ASN A 433 12.22 -2.38 -5.30
C ASN A 433 13.63 -2.54 -5.87
N PHE A 434 14.55 -1.62 -5.56
CA PHE A 434 15.96 -1.73 -5.92
C PHE A 434 16.61 -2.98 -5.31
N VAL A 435 16.46 -3.19 -3.99
CA VAL A 435 17.02 -4.36 -3.29
C VAL A 435 16.45 -5.65 -3.86
N ARG A 436 15.14 -5.70 -4.10
CA ARG A 436 14.47 -6.87 -4.69
C ARG A 436 15.00 -7.21 -6.07
N SER A 437 15.07 -6.20 -6.94
CA SER A 437 15.60 -6.34 -8.29
C SER A 437 17.06 -6.83 -8.23
N PHE A 438 17.89 -6.21 -7.39
CA PHE A 438 19.28 -6.60 -7.20
C PHE A 438 19.42 -8.06 -6.76
N VAL A 439 18.70 -8.47 -5.70
CA VAL A 439 18.78 -9.85 -5.18
C VAL A 439 18.33 -10.86 -6.23
N TYR A 440 17.22 -10.59 -6.91
CA TYR A 440 16.72 -11.46 -7.98
C TYR A 440 17.74 -11.62 -9.11
N HIS A 441 18.25 -10.51 -9.66
CA HIS A 441 19.23 -10.56 -10.74
C HIS A 441 20.57 -11.15 -10.30
N LYS A 442 20.97 -10.94 -9.03
CA LYS A 442 22.17 -11.55 -8.49
C LYS A 442 22.02 -13.07 -8.38
N LEU A 443 20.92 -13.56 -7.82
CA LEU A 443 20.62 -15.00 -7.77
C LEU A 443 20.50 -15.60 -9.18
N TRP A 444 19.86 -14.89 -10.10
CA TRP A 444 19.76 -15.28 -11.50
C TRP A 444 21.13 -15.37 -12.19
N SER A 445 22.04 -14.44 -11.92
CA SER A 445 23.41 -14.49 -12.46
C SER A 445 24.21 -15.68 -11.96
N LEU A 446 23.86 -16.21 -10.78
CA LEU A 446 24.45 -17.40 -10.17
C LEU A 446 23.70 -18.68 -10.53
N SER A 447 22.63 -18.57 -11.34
CA SER A 447 21.76 -19.70 -11.63
C SER A 447 22.43 -20.72 -12.56
N ARG A 448 22.29 -22.01 -12.22
CA ARG A 448 22.62 -23.12 -13.11
C ARG A 448 21.60 -23.20 -14.22
N ARG A 449 22.06 -23.15 -15.48
CA ARG A 449 21.21 -23.31 -16.66
C ARG A 449 21.08 -24.79 -16.99
N ASP A 450 20.11 -25.44 -16.36
CA ASP A 450 19.72 -26.80 -16.75
C ASP A 450 18.95 -26.77 -18.07
N LYS A 451 19.03 -27.85 -18.87
CA LYS A 451 18.16 -27.98 -20.05
C LYS A 451 16.70 -28.08 -19.57
N PRO A 452 15.76 -27.35 -20.21
CA PRO A 452 14.35 -27.46 -19.85
C PRO A 452 13.87 -28.88 -20.12
N VAL A 453 13.34 -29.52 -19.07
CA VAL A 453 12.68 -30.81 -19.13
C VAL A 453 11.19 -30.56 -18.93
N ASP A 454 10.36 -31.09 -19.83
CA ASP A 454 8.90 -31.00 -19.71
C ASP A 454 8.42 -32.02 -18.67
N ILE A 455 8.35 -31.58 -17.41
CA ILE A 455 7.98 -32.40 -16.26
C ILE A 455 6.53 -32.87 -16.38
N ASP A 456 5.62 -32.03 -16.87
CA ASP A 456 4.21 -32.38 -17.01
C ASP A 456 4.04 -33.49 -18.05
N LYS A 457 4.75 -33.41 -19.18
CA LYS A 457 4.77 -34.49 -20.18
C LYS A 457 5.34 -35.79 -19.61
N LEU A 458 6.46 -35.72 -18.88
CA LEU A 458 7.06 -36.89 -18.22
C LEU A 458 6.13 -37.50 -17.18
N ARG A 459 5.42 -36.67 -16.40
CA ARG A 459 4.43 -37.10 -15.42
C ARG A 459 3.24 -37.78 -16.07
N ASP A 460 2.74 -37.23 -17.18
CA ASP A 460 1.68 -37.83 -18.00
C ASP A 460 2.10 -39.17 -18.61
N GLU A 461 3.33 -39.28 -19.10
CA GLU A 461 3.90 -40.54 -19.61
C GLU A 461 3.94 -41.61 -18.51
N VAL A 462 4.43 -41.27 -17.32
CA VAL A 462 4.45 -42.17 -16.16
C VAL A 462 3.03 -42.59 -15.74
N LEU A 463 2.09 -41.65 -15.68
CA LEU A 463 0.67 -41.93 -15.34
C LEU A 463 0.01 -42.90 -16.33
N LYS A 464 0.29 -42.76 -17.62
CA LYS A 464 -0.24 -43.64 -18.68
C LYS A 464 0.42 -45.02 -18.66
N LEU A 465 1.72 -45.09 -18.36
CA LEU A 465 2.50 -46.34 -18.34
C LEU A 465 2.22 -47.19 -17.09
N ARG A 466 2.02 -46.57 -15.93
CA ARG A 466 1.85 -47.25 -14.64
C ARG A 466 0.77 -48.37 -14.61
N PRO A 467 -0.45 -48.21 -15.16
CA PRO A 467 -1.47 -49.25 -15.11
C PRO A 467 -1.26 -50.39 -16.11
N VAL A 468 -0.48 -50.18 -17.17
CA VAL A 468 -0.28 -51.18 -18.25
C VAL A 468 1.09 -51.84 -18.22
N ALA A 469 2.10 -51.24 -17.58
CA ALA A 469 3.49 -51.71 -17.65
C ALA A 469 3.67 -53.20 -17.30
N ALA A 470 2.93 -53.71 -16.30
CA ALA A 470 3.00 -55.10 -15.86
C ALA A 470 2.34 -56.11 -16.84
N SER A 471 1.39 -55.66 -17.66
CA SER A 471 0.68 -56.54 -18.60
C SER A 471 1.38 -56.65 -19.96
N ILE A 472 2.24 -55.69 -20.30
CA ILE A 472 2.96 -55.61 -21.59
C ILE A 472 4.49 -55.75 -21.46
N GLY A 473 5.02 -56.06 -20.28
CA GLY A 473 6.45 -56.32 -20.06
C GLY A 473 7.35 -55.08 -20.19
N LEU A 474 6.85 -53.90 -19.77
CA LEU A 474 7.56 -52.60 -19.86
C LEU A 474 7.96 -52.05 -18.48
N GLU A 475 8.14 -52.91 -17.48
CA GLU A 475 8.46 -52.49 -16.11
C GLU A 475 9.80 -51.75 -16.02
N SER A 476 10.80 -52.14 -16.82
CA SER A 476 12.09 -51.44 -16.90
C SER A 476 11.96 -50.03 -17.47
N LEU A 477 11.12 -49.84 -18.49
CA LEU A 477 10.83 -48.54 -19.09
C LEU A 477 10.05 -47.64 -18.12
N LEU A 478 9.08 -48.21 -17.39
CA LEU A 478 8.36 -47.48 -16.34
C LEU A 478 9.32 -47.01 -15.25
N GLN A 479 10.20 -47.88 -14.77
CA GLN A 479 11.19 -47.53 -13.75
C GLN A 479 12.14 -46.43 -14.24
N GLU A 480 12.64 -46.52 -15.48
CA GLU A 480 13.49 -45.48 -16.08
C GLU A 480 12.78 -44.12 -16.14
N LYS A 481 11.50 -44.11 -16.52
CA LYS A 481 10.67 -42.89 -16.61
C LYS A 481 10.34 -42.33 -15.24
N GLU A 482 10.05 -43.17 -14.24
CA GLU A 482 9.83 -42.76 -12.86
C GLU A 482 11.10 -42.15 -12.25
N GLU A 483 12.26 -42.75 -12.50
CA GLU A 483 13.55 -42.19 -12.07
C GLU A 483 13.87 -40.87 -12.80
N ALA A 484 13.59 -40.79 -14.10
CA ALA A 484 13.77 -39.56 -14.87
C ALA A 484 12.86 -38.43 -14.38
N LEU A 485 11.60 -38.75 -14.07
CA LEU A 485 10.65 -37.81 -13.47
C LEU A 485 11.15 -37.35 -12.10
N ASN A 486 11.55 -38.28 -11.22
CA ASN A 486 12.06 -37.92 -9.89
C ASN A 486 13.33 -37.06 -9.97
N ARG A 487 14.26 -37.38 -10.87
CA ARG A 487 15.45 -36.53 -11.14
C ARG A 487 15.07 -35.14 -11.64
N ALA A 488 14.10 -35.05 -12.56
CA ALA A 488 13.64 -33.78 -13.11
C ALA A 488 12.92 -32.92 -12.06
N GLU A 489 12.04 -33.52 -11.25
CA GLU A 489 11.35 -32.85 -10.14
C GLU A 489 12.35 -32.40 -9.06
N THR A 490 13.33 -33.24 -8.72
CA THR A 490 14.40 -32.89 -7.77
C THR A 490 15.26 -31.75 -8.29
N SER A 491 15.65 -31.77 -9.57
CA SER A 491 16.42 -30.69 -10.21
C SER A 491 15.62 -29.39 -10.34
N ALA A 492 14.31 -29.48 -10.59
CA ALA A 492 13.43 -28.31 -10.66
C ALA A 492 13.22 -27.65 -9.30
N ASN A 493 13.13 -28.45 -8.23
CA ASN A 493 12.97 -27.97 -6.86
C ASN A 493 14.30 -27.54 -6.21
N ALA A 494 15.44 -27.88 -6.80
CA ALA A 494 16.74 -27.46 -6.30
C ALA A 494 16.96 -25.95 -6.49
N PRO A 495 17.63 -25.26 -5.54
CA PRO A 495 17.99 -23.86 -5.69
C PRO A 495 18.82 -23.66 -6.96
N LYS A 496 18.32 -22.83 -7.89
CA LYS A 496 19.02 -22.58 -9.15
C LYS A 496 20.32 -21.81 -8.94
N GLY A 497 20.35 -20.89 -7.98
CA GLY A 497 21.55 -20.18 -7.54
C GLY A 497 21.50 -19.91 -6.03
N SER A 498 22.66 -19.76 -5.41
CA SER A 498 22.79 -19.43 -3.98
C SER A 498 23.93 -18.45 -3.77
N ILE A 499 23.84 -17.65 -2.70
CA ILE A 499 24.85 -16.68 -2.29
C ILE A 499 24.86 -16.60 -0.77
N GLY A 500 26.04 -16.51 -0.15
CA GLY A 500 26.14 -16.32 1.30
C GLY A 500 25.63 -14.93 1.74
N TRP A 501 25.08 -14.83 2.95
CA TRP A 501 24.54 -13.55 3.47
C TRP A 501 25.57 -12.41 3.44
N ASN A 502 26.79 -12.67 3.93
CA ASN A 502 27.87 -11.68 3.93
C ASN A 502 28.37 -11.34 2.52
N GLU A 503 28.36 -12.31 1.61
CA GLU A 503 28.71 -12.08 0.20
C GLU A 503 27.66 -11.24 -0.51
N LEU A 504 26.38 -11.42 -0.17
CA LEU A 504 25.28 -10.62 -0.68
C LEU A 504 25.37 -9.17 -0.17
N ILE A 505 25.69 -8.95 1.11
CA ILE A 505 25.98 -7.62 1.68
C ILE A 505 27.13 -6.96 0.91
N GLU A 506 28.25 -7.68 0.74
CA GLU A 506 29.41 -7.18 0.01
C GLU A 506 29.07 -6.81 -1.43
N ALA A 507 28.30 -7.65 -2.12
CA ALA A 507 27.87 -7.39 -3.49
C ALA A 507 26.96 -6.17 -3.60
N LEU A 508 25.99 -6.01 -2.68
CA LEU A 508 25.08 -4.88 -2.66
C LEU A 508 25.81 -3.57 -2.36
N SER A 509 26.79 -3.60 -1.45
CA SER A 509 27.57 -2.43 -1.02
C SER A 509 28.40 -1.78 -2.15
N LYS A 510 28.65 -2.52 -3.23
CA LYS A 510 29.41 -2.07 -4.41
C LYS A 510 28.55 -1.45 -5.51
N THR A 511 27.23 -1.47 -5.35
CA THR A 511 26.33 -0.83 -6.32
C THR A 511 26.38 0.69 -6.16
N ASP A 512 26.35 1.44 -7.27
CA ASP A 512 26.45 2.90 -7.23
C ASP A 512 25.46 3.59 -6.26
N PRO A 513 24.17 3.17 -6.19
CA PRO A 513 23.24 3.76 -5.23
C PRO A 513 23.65 3.60 -3.77
N VAL A 514 24.25 2.46 -3.41
CA VAL A 514 24.61 2.14 -2.02
C VAL A 514 26.03 2.61 -1.67
N ALA A 515 26.94 2.61 -2.64
CA ALA A 515 28.31 3.05 -2.46
C ALA A 515 28.43 4.58 -2.34
N TYR A 516 27.58 5.34 -3.06
CA TYR A 516 27.71 6.79 -3.17
C TYR A 516 26.46 7.54 -2.70
N PHE A 517 25.30 7.27 -3.33
CA PHE A 517 24.12 8.11 -3.17
C PHE A 517 23.48 8.00 -1.77
N LEU A 518 23.23 6.79 -1.28
CA LEU A 518 22.62 6.58 0.03
C LEU A 518 23.50 7.12 1.17
N PRO A 519 24.82 6.86 1.25
CA PRO A 519 25.68 7.48 2.25
C PRO A 519 25.61 9.01 2.26
N GLU A 520 25.57 9.65 1.09
CA GLU A 520 25.47 11.11 0.99
C GLU A 520 24.10 11.63 1.46
N SER A 521 23.02 11.00 1.01
CA SER A 521 21.65 11.40 1.37
C SER A 521 21.33 11.13 2.84
N THR A 522 21.96 10.12 3.44
CA THR A 522 21.74 9.72 4.83
C THR A 522 22.63 10.46 5.81
N ARG A 523 23.83 10.91 5.41
CA ARG A 523 24.78 11.62 6.30
C ARG A 523 24.18 12.85 6.99
N ALA A 524 23.26 13.55 6.34
CA ALA A 524 22.59 14.72 6.90
C ALA A 524 21.36 14.37 7.76
N ARG A 525 20.76 13.20 7.55
CA ARG A 525 19.48 12.77 8.16
C ARG A 525 19.69 11.83 9.34
N TYR A 526 20.67 10.95 9.24
CA TYR A 526 20.98 9.89 10.17
C TYR A 526 22.35 10.18 10.78
N SER A 527 22.56 9.79 12.04
CA SER A 527 23.86 9.93 12.69
C SER A 527 24.97 9.25 11.86
N GLN A 528 26.25 9.45 12.22
CA GLN A 528 27.38 8.74 11.62
C GLN A 528 27.23 7.18 11.60
N ALA A 529 26.23 6.62 12.29
CA ALA A 529 25.95 5.19 12.33
C ALA A 529 25.68 4.54 10.95
N LEU A 530 25.18 5.30 9.97
CA LEU A 530 24.84 4.80 8.62
C LEU A 530 25.70 5.37 7.48
N SER A 531 26.92 5.83 7.76
CA SER A 531 27.82 6.32 6.70
C SER A 531 28.55 5.20 5.93
N ASP A 532 28.44 3.95 6.37
CA ASP A 532 29.13 2.79 5.78
C ASP A 532 28.19 2.01 4.85
N SER A 533 28.62 1.80 3.60
CA SER A 533 27.85 1.10 2.57
C SER A 533 27.52 -0.35 2.96
N LYS A 534 28.36 -1.02 3.77
CA LYS A 534 28.08 -2.38 4.27
C LYS A 534 26.96 -2.37 5.30
N LYS A 535 26.97 -1.44 6.24
CA LYS A 535 25.89 -1.28 7.23
C LYS A 535 24.57 -0.91 6.57
N ILE A 536 24.60 -0.02 5.57
CA ILE A 536 23.41 0.30 4.76
C ILE A 536 22.91 -0.97 4.04
N SER A 537 23.80 -1.73 3.41
CA SER A 537 23.44 -2.98 2.71
C SER A 537 22.80 -4.00 3.65
N GLU A 538 23.38 -4.20 4.82
CA GLU A 538 22.81 -5.08 5.85
C GLU A 538 21.44 -4.60 6.31
N MET A 539 21.27 -3.30 6.59
CA MET A 539 19.98 -2.72 6.95
C MET A 539 18.91 -2.95 5.87
N LEU A 540 19.25 -2.71 4.60
CA LEU A 540 18.36 -2.88 3.46
C LEU A 540 17.95 -4.35 3.27
N LEU A 541 18.89 -5.28 3.41
CA LEU A 541 18.61 -6.72 3.32
C LEU A 541 17.79 -7.21 4.52
N LEU A 542 18.10 -6.76 5.73
CA LEU A 542 17.29 -7.03 6.92
C LEU A 542 15.87 -6.51 6.74
N ARG A 543 15.66 -5.34 6.12
CA ARG A 543 14.32 -4.80 5.87
C ARG A 543 13.48 -5.74 5.00
N GLU A 544 14.08 -6.38 4.00
CA GLU A 544 13.39 -7.33 3.13
C GLU A 544 13.21 -8.72 3.77
N PHE A 545 14.16 -9.17 4.58
CA PHE A 545 14.26 -10.56 5.05
C PHE A 545 14.11 -10.77 6.56
N VAL A 546 13.94 -9.74 7.39
CA VAL A 546 13.77 -9.91 8.85
C VAL A 546 12.51 -10.73 9.17
N ARG A 547 11.43 -10.50 8.44
CA ARG A 547 10.13 -11.16 8.59
C ARG A 547 9.67 -11.70 7.25
N ARG A 548 9.05 -12.89 7.26
CA ARG A 548 8.33 -13.43 6.11
C ARG A 548 6.85 -13.07 6.25
N PRO A 549 6.31 -12.11 5.47
CA PRO A 549 4.90 -11.72 5.59
C PRO A 549 3.98 -12.89 5.20
N ARG A 550 2.76 -12.93 5.76
CA ARG A 550 1.78 -13.98 5.42
C ARG A 550 1.10 -13.72 4.07
N THR A 551 0.69 -12.49 3.79
CA THR A 551 -0.05 -12.10 2.57
C THR A 551 0.62 -10.97 1.78
N GLY A 552 1.61 -10.27 2.36
CA GLY A 552 2.32 -9.19 1.70
C GLY A 552 3.35 -9.66 0.66
N ASN A 553 3.65 -8.79 -0.31
CA ASN A 553 4.65 -9.06 -1.34
C ASN A 553 6.05 -9.03 -0.73
N SER A 554 6.83 -10.08 -0.95
CA SER A 554 8.25 -10.23 -0.60
C SER A 554 8.92 -11.16 -1.60
N LEU A 555 10.25 -11.13 -1.68
CA LEU A 555 10.96 -12.11 -2.51
C LEU A 555 10.60 -13.54 -2.12
N GLU A 556 10.33 -13.81 -0.84
CA GLU A 556 9.96 -15.13 -0.33
C GLU A 556 8.49 -15.52 -0.57
N THR A 557 7.57 -14.55 -0.64
CA THR A 557 6.15 -14.83 -0.92
C THR A 557 5.86 -14.86 -2.43
N LEU A 558 6.66 -14.16 -3.24
CA LEU A 558 6.63 -14.24 -4.70
C LEU A 558 7.38 -15.46 -5.26
N GLY A 559 8.05 -16.23 -4.42
CA GLY A 559 8.83 -17.41 -4.84
C GLY A 559 10.12 -17.08 -5.59
N LEU A 560 10.63 -15.84 -5.47
CA LEU A 560 11.83 -15.36 -6.16
C LEU A 560 13.12 -15.61 -5.36
N ALA A 561 13.04 -15.71 -4.04
CA ALA A 561 14.15 -16.07 -3.17
C ALA A 561 13.66 -16.88 -1.96
N SER A 562 14.57 -17.59 -1.29
CA SER A 562 14.31 -18.20 0.01
C SER A 562 15.55 -18.11 0.90
N ILE A 563 15.37 -17.93 2.20
CA ILE A 563 16.48 -17.97 3.16
C ILE A 563 16.78 -19.43 3.49
N HIS A 564 18.05 -19.80 3.43
CA HIS A 564 18.52 -21.12 3.82
C HIS A 564 19.40 -21.02 5.06
N PHE A 565 19.14 -21.88 6.07
CA PHE A 565 19.85 -21.86 7.36
C PHE A 565 20.81 -23.05 7.48
N ASN A 566 22.03 -22.94 6.94
CA ASN A 566 23.01 -24.04 6.86
C ASN A 566 23.22 -24.78 8.20
N LYS A 567 23.20 -24.05 9.32
CA LYS A 567 23.41 -24.65 10.65
C LYS A 567 22.32 -25.65 11.04
N LEU A 568 21.07 -25.45 10.57
CA LEU A 568 19.96 -26.35 10.88
C LEU A 568 20.00 -27.66 10.10
N GLU A 569 20.66 -27.72 8.94
CA GLU A 569 20.80 -28.99 8.18
C GLU A 569 21.52 -30.07 9.00
N THR A 570 22.40 -29.65 9.90
CA THR A 570 23.16 -30.53 10.80
C THR A 570 22.39 -30.98 12.04
N ALA A 571 21.10 -30.61 12.18
CA ALA A 571 20.26 -31.05 13.28
C ALA A 571 19.64 -32.42 12.97
N ASN A 572 19.95 -33.44 13.76
CA ASN A 572 19.44 -34.78 13.54
C ASN A 572 17.93 -34.88 13.85
N PRO A 573 17.12 -35.59 13.04
CA PRO A 573 15.71 -35.81 13.32
C PRO A 573 15.55 -36.71 14.53
N PRO A 574 14.58 -36.41 15.42
CA PRO A 574 14.28 -37.24 16.57
C PRO A 574 13.75 -38.60 16.12
N GLU A 575 13.82 -39.60 17.01
CA GLU A 575 13.41 -40.98 16.69
C GLU A 575 11.94 -41.05 16.28
N ASP A 576 11.07 -40.32 16.99
CA ASP A 576 9.64 -40.23 16.70
C ASP A 576 9.35 -39.69 15.28
N TRP A 577 10.21 -38.81 14.74
CA TRP A 577 10.11 -38.32 13.34
C TRP A 577 10.42 -39.44 12.33
N ARG A 578 11.50 -40.19 12.58
CA ARG A 578 11.91 -41.32 11.73
C ARG A 578 10.88 -42.45 11.75
N ARG A 579 10.29 -42.73 12.92
CA ARG A 579 9.22 -43.73 13.08
C ARG A 579 7.97 -43.41 12.24
N LYS A 580 7.72 -42.13 11.92
CA LYS A 580 6.66 -41.69 11.01
C LYS A 580 7.09 -41.70 9.53
N GLY A 581 8.22 -42.32 9.19
CA GLY A 581 8.72 -42.46 7.82
C GLY A 581 9.32 -41.17 7.24
N GLN A 582 9.59 -40.17 8.07
CA GLN A 582 10.13 -38.89 7.64
C GLN A 582 11.67 -38.86 7.69
N ASN A 583 12.29 -38.09 6.79
CA ASN A 583 13.75 -38.08 6.58
C ASN A 583 14.43 -36.82 7.17
N GLN A 584 15.76 -36.73 6.99
CA GLN A 584 16.59 -35.59 7.43
C GLN A 584 16.14 -34.27 6.79
N GLU A 585 15.83 -34.31 5.50
CA GLU A 585 15.45 -33.13 4.73
C GLU A 585 14.10 -32.57 5.19
N SER A 586 13.10 -33.43 5.39
CA SER A 586 11.78 -33.00 5.88
C SER A 586 11.85 -32.48 7.32
N TRP A 587 12.79 -32.98 8.13
CA TRP A 587 13.07 -32.40 9.45
C TRP A 587 13.66 -31.00 9.35
N TYR A 588 14.68 -30.79 8.50
CA TYR A 588 15.22 -29.46 8.24
C TYR A 588 14.13 -28.48 7.77
N LEU A 589 13.30 -28.90 6.81
CA LEU A 589 12.18 -28.09 6.32
C LEU A 589 11.19 -27.75 7.43
N PHE A 590 10.89 -28.68 8.32
CA PHE A 590 10.05 -28.40 9.49
C PHE A 590 10.69 -27.39 10.44
N LEU A 591 11.97 -27.54 10.77
CA LEU A 591 12.69 -26.55 11.59
C LEU A 591 12.69 -25.18 10.94
N LYS A 592 12.92 -25.10 9.63
CA LYS A 592 12.83 -23.86 8.86
C LYS A 592 11.44 -23.23 8.94
N VAL A 593 10.38 -24.04 8.83
CA VAL A 593 9.00 -23.59 9.01
C VAL A 593 8.79 -23.00 10.41
N CYS A 594 9.36 -23.59 11.46
CA CYS A 594 9.33 -22.99 12.80
C CYS A 594 10.06 -21.63 12.84
N VAL A 595 11.22 -21.50 12.21
CA VAL A 595 11.95 -20.22 12.14
C VAL A 595 11.13 -19.17 11.41
N ASP A 596 10.61 -19.47 10.22
CA ASP A 596 9.90 -18.51 9.38
C ASP A 596 8.56 -18.10 9.98
N TYR A 597 7.76 -19.06 10.44
CA TYR A 597 6.38 -18.80 10.87
C TYR A 597 6.23 -18.48 12.35
N PHE A 598 7.23 -18.76 13.18
CA PHE A 598 7.20 -18.39 14.61
C PHE A 598 8.26 -17.35 14.96
N LEU A 599 9.56 -17.63 14.76
CA LEU A 599 10.60 -16.69 15.19
C LEU A 599 10.61 -15.39 14.38
N ARG A 600 10.72 -15.47 13.05
CA ARG A 600 10.77 -14.31 12.15
C ARG A 600 9.46 -13.54 12.13
N THR A 601 8.32 -14.24 12.16
CA THR A 601 6.99 -13.60 12.30
C THR A 601 6.92 -12.70 13.54
N ASN A 602 7.52 -13.14 14.65
CA ASN A 602 7.53 -12.41 15.92
C ASN A 602 8.72 -11.45 16.08
N TYR A 603 9.52 -11.23 15.03
CA TYR A 603 10.74 -10.42 15.08
C TYR A 603 11.74 -10.89 16.16
N CYS A 604 11.82 -12.20 16.41
CA CYS A 604 12.85 -12.81 17.24
C CYS A 604 14.17 -12.91 16.44
N VAL A 605 14.71 -11.76 16.06
CA VAL A 605 15.94 -11.61 15.28
C VAL A 605 16.80 -10.56 15.96
N ARG A 606 18.06 -10.90 16.24
CA ARG A 606 19.00 -9.97 16.86
C ARG A 606 19.43 -8.91 15.86
N ILE A 607 19.04 -7.66 16.12
CA ILE A 607 19.35 -6.49 15.30
C ILE A 607 19.88 -5.40 16.22
N ALA A 608 20.99 -4.74 15.83
CA ALA A 608 21.51 -3.61 16.58
C ALA A 608 20.47 -2.46 16.63
N ASP A 609 20.31 -1.83 17.80
CA ASP A 609 19.30 -0.78 18.00
C ASP A 609 19.47 0.40 17.03
N ASP A 610 20.71 0.77 16.70
CA ASP A 610 21.00 1.82 15.74
C ASP A 610 20.48 1.44 14.34
N THR A 611 20.72 0.21 13.88
CA THR A 611 20.18 -0.28 12.60
C THR A 611 18.64 -0.30 12.64
N ARG A 612 18.06 -0.87 13.71
CA ARG A 612 16.61 -1.02 13.87
C ARG A 612 15.87 0.32 13.76
N ARG A 613 16.39 1.38 14.38
CA ARG A 613 15.79 2.73 14.35
C ARG A 613 15.65 3.29 12.93
N TRP A 614 16.56 2.93 12.04
CA TRP A 614 16.62 3.47 10.68
C TRP A 614 16.06 2.52 9.60
N MET A 615 15.66 1.31 9.98
CA MET A 615 14.98 0.39 9.07
C MET A 615 13.64 0.90 8.57
N GLY A 616 13.05 1.95 9.18
CA GLY A 616 11.76 2.51 8.72
C GLY A 616 10.56 1.60 8.92
N LEU A 617 10.74 0.46 9.61
CA LEU A 617 9.69 -0.50 9.96
C LEU A 617 9.24 -0.25 11.40
N ARG A 618 7.92 -0.27 11.65
CA ARG A 618 7.37 -0.17 13.01
C ARG A 618 7.31 -1.54 13.66
N PHE A 619 8.41 -1.96 14.27
CA PHE A 619 8.45 -3.20 15.04
C PHE A 619 9.37 -3.11 16.25
N GLN A 620 9.15 -4.03 17.18
CA GLN A 620 10.02 -4.27 18.31
C GLN A 620 10.63 -5.67 18.17
N THR A 621 11.95 -5.77 18.36
CA THR A 621 12.62 -7.06 18.49
C THR A 621 12.15 -7.74 19.76
N ARG A 622 11.75 -9.01 19.67
CA ARG A 622 11.32 -9.82 20.80
C ARG A 622 12.33 -10.91 21.10
N TYR A 623 12.28 -11.43 22.32
CA TYR A 623 13.07 -12.59 22.73
C TYR A 623 12.19 -13.83 22.73
N VAL A 624 12.76 -14.97 22.34
CA VAL A 624 12.08 -16.26 22.50
C VAL A 624 12.48 -16.91 23.82
N GLN A 625 11.52 -17.51 24.51
CA GLN A 625 11.72 -18.21 25.79
C GLN A 625 11.45 -19.71 25.63
N SER A 626 12.00 -20.49 26.57
CA SER A 626 11.88 -21.94 26.56
C SER A 626 10.42 -22.42 26.64
N PRO A 627 10.10 -23.64 26.17
CA PRO A 627 8.76 -24.22 26.26
C PRO A 627 8.19 -24.31 27.69
N ASP A 628 9.07 -24.32 28.69
CA ASP A 628 8.71 -24.47 30.12
C ASP A 628 8.56 -23.13 30.85
N SER A 629 8.84 -22.01 30.16
CA SER A 629 8.65 -20.67 30.70
C SER A 629 7.18 -20.29 30.78
N GLU A 630 6.84 -19.34 31.66
CA GLU A 630 5.50 -18.75 31.67
C GLU A 630 5.20 -18.03 30.35
N ARG A 631 3.92 -17.72 30.10
CA ARG A 631 3.50 -17.04 28.87
C ARG A 631 4.16 -15.66 28.81
N GLY A 632 4.94 -15.44 27.76
CA GLY A 632 5.64 -14.19 27.49
C GLY A 632 4.70 -13.01 27.25
N GLY A 633 5.22 -11.80 27.48
CA GLY A 633 4.48 -10.54 27.31
C GLY A 633 4.78 -9.84 25.97
N ALA A 634 4.67 -8.51 25.94
CA ALA A 634 4.92 -7.72 24.73
C ALA A 634 6.34 -7.89 24.13
N VAL A 635 7.33 -8.16 24.99
CA VAL A 635 8.76 -8.22 24.62
C VAL A 635 9.30 -9.65 24.52
N THR A 636 8.55 -10.64 25.01
CA THR A 636 8.99 -12.05 25.04
C THR A 636 7.92 -12.96 24.48
N ARG A 637 8.33 -13.99 23.74
CA ARG A 637 7.45 -15.02 23.18
C ARG A 637 7.87 -16.38 23.67
N THR A 638 6.99 -17.08 24.37
CA THR A 638 7.25 -18.46 24.82
C THR A 638 7.16 -19.40 23.63
N TRP A 639 8.09 -20.34 23.52
CA TRP A 639 8.03 -21.36 22.49
C TRP A 639 6.69 -22.11 22.55
N PRO A 640 6.06 -22.36 21.39
CA PRO A 640 4.74 -22.94 21.31
C PRO A 640 4.67 -24.37 21.87
N THR A 641 3.78 -24.56 22.85
CA THR A 641 3.37 -25.83 23.46
C THR A 641 1.85 -25.97 23.41
N LEU A 642 1.33 -27.19 23.59
CA LEU A 642 -0.11 -27.43 23.72
C LEU A 642 -0.75 -26.63 24.87
N ARG A 643 -0.01 -26.40 25.96
CA ARG A 643 -0.48 -25.58 27.09
C ARG A 643 -0.66 -24.11 26.72
N THR A 644 0.25 -23.57 25.93
CA THR A 644 0.18 -22.18 25.42
C THR A 644 -0.80 -22.05 24.25
N ASN A 645 -1.01 -23.11 23.47
CA ASN A 645 -1.92 -23.16 22.34
C ASN A 645 -3.32 -23.64 22.74
N ARG A 646 -3.98 -22.96 23.69
CA ARG A 646 -5.28 -23.38 24.25
C ARG A 646 -6.41 -23.50 23.22
N ARG A 647 -6.28 -22.83 22.06
CA ARG A 647 -7.27 -22.88 20.97
C ARG A 647 -6.96 -23.93 19.90
N GLY A 648 -5.75 -24.50 19.89
CA GLY A 648 -5.40 -25.56 18.94
C GLY A 648 -5.06 -25.07 17.52
N ASP A 649 -4.94 -23.76 17.31
CA ASP A 649 -4.96 -23.10 15.99
C ASP A 649 -3.60 -22.56 15.51
N GLN A 650 -2.53 -22.72 16.30
CA GLN A 650 -1.21 -22.33 15.81
C GLN A 650 -0.80 -23.17 14.58
N ARG A 651 -0.53 -22.46 13.49
CA ARG A 651 -0.17 -22.98 12.17
C ARG A 651 0.87 -24.10 12.19
N LEU A 652 1.85 -24.05 13.10
CA LEU A 652 2.88 -25.09 13.25
C LEU A 652 2.28 -26.45 13.64
N PHE A 653 1.35 -26.49 14.59
CA PHE A 653 0.68 -27.73 14.99
C PHE A 653 -0.22 -28.26 13.87
N THR A 654 -0.89 -27.37 13.13
CA THR A 654 -1.67 -27.76 11.95
C THR A 654 -0.81 -28.40 10.88
N PHE A 655 0.36 -27.82 10.57
CA PHE A 655 1.30 -28.43 9.63
C PHE A 655 1.80 -29.79 10.09
N LEU A 656 2.19 -29.93 11.36
CA LEU A 656 2.60 -31.24 11.90
C LEU A 656 1.49 -32.28 11.80
N ARG A 657 0.25 -31.91 12.15
CA ARG A 657 -0.90 -32.81 12.06
C ARG A 657 -1.14 -33.29 10.64
N LEU A 658 -1.06 -32.39 9.66
CA LEU A 658 -1.25 -32.73 8.24
C LEU A 658 -0.11 -33.61 7.70
N VAL A 659 1.14 -33.24 7.97
CA VAL A 659 2.32 -33.96 7.47
C VAL A 659 2.44 -35.36 8.08
N LEU A 660 2.11 -35.51 9.37
CA LEU A 660 2.24 -36.77 10.10
C LEU A 660 0.92 -37.55 10.21
N ASN A 661 -0.15 -37.04 9.58
CA ASN A 661 -1.50 -37.59 9.60
C ASN A 661 -2.02 -37.88 11.04
N LEU A 662 -1.89 -36.89 11.93
CA LEU A 662 -2.24 -37.01 13.36
C LEU A 662 -3.67 -36.54 13.63
N LYS A 663 -4.37 -37.25 14.52
CA LYS A 663 -5.75 -36.96 14.88
C LYS A 663 -5.81 -36.03 16.10
N PRO A 664 -6.50 -34.87 16.02
CA PRO A 664 -6.54 -33.89 17.12
C PRO A 664 -7.12 -34.42 18.44
N GLN A 665 -8.03 -35.39 18.38
CA GLN A 665 -8.76 -35.93 19.54
C GLN A 665 -8.04 -37.09 20.22
N ALA A 666 -6.99 -37.66 19.60
CA ALA A 666 -6.26 -38.79 20.15
C ALA A 666 -5.17 -38.33 21.13
N SER A 667 -5.20 -38.83 22.37
CA SER A 667 -4.24 -38.44 23.42
C SER A 667 -2.78 -38.74 23.04
N ASP A 668 -2.52 -39.88 22.39
CA ASP A 668 -1.16 -40.26 21.99
C ASP A 668 -0.60 -39.32 20.91
N ASP A 669 -1.44 -38.89 19.98
CA ASP A 669 -1.07 -37.94 18.93
C ASP A 669 -0.80 -36.54 19.50
N GLN A 670 -1.54 -36.12 20.53
CA GLN A 670 -1.27 -34.88 21.26
C GLN A 670 0.07 -34.94 21.99
N LEU A 671 0.37 -36.04 22.69
CA LEU A 671 1.66 -36.23 23.35
C LEU A 671 2.82 -36.22 22.36
N LEU A 672 2.64 -36.87 21.20
CA LEU A 672 3.64 -36.87 20.13
C LEU A 672 3.89 -35.45 19.59
N LEU A 673 2.83 -34.67 19.33
CA LEU A 673 2.95 -33.27 18.89
C LEU A 673 3.76 -32.43 19.87
N GLU A 674 3.47 -32.54 21.17
CA GLU A 674 4.19 -31.81 22.22
C GLU A 674 5.68 -32.21 22.26
N ARG A 675 6.00 -33.50 22.16
CA ARG A 675 7.40 -33.98 22.12
C ARG A 675 8.14 -33.43 20.90
N LEU A 676 7.56 -33.52 19.71
CA LEU A 676 8.18 -33.04 18.47
C LEU A 676 8.43 -31.52 18.51
N MET A 677 7.51 -30.74 19.07
CA MET A 677 7.70 -29.30 19.25
C MET A 677 8.84 -28.98 20.22
N ARG A 678 9.02 -29.77 21.29
CA ARG A 678 10.14 -29.64 22.22
C ARG A 678 11.47 -30.06 21.59
N ASP A 679 11.48 -31.08 20.74
CA ASP A 679 12.69 -31.47 20.02
C ASP A 679 13.08 -30.45 18.94
N ALA A 680 12.09 -29.82 18.29
CA ALA A 680 12.32 -28.69 17.39
C ALA A 680 12.94 -27.49 18.13
N TRP A 681 12.44 -27.17 19.33
CA TRP A 681 13.07 -26.17 20.20
C TRP A 681 14.54 -26.49 20.46
N LYS A 682 14.87 -27.71 20.91
CA LYS A 682 16.27 -28.10 21.19
C LYS A 682 17.17 -27.99 19.96
N ALA A 683 16.67 -28.41 18.80
CA ALA A 683 17.40 -28.35 17.54
C ALA A 683 17.69 -26.90 17.13
N ILE A 684 16.71 -26.01 17.25
CA ILE A 684 16.85 -24.59 16.91
C ILE A 684 17.73 -23.87 17.93
N TYR A 685 17.47 -24.09 19.22
CA TYR A 685 18.22 -23.55 20.34
C TYR A 685 19.71 -23.83 20.22
N SER A 686 20.09 -25.09 20.00
CA SER A 686 21.50 -25.49 19.93
C SER A 686 22.25 -25.00 18.68
N LYS A 687 21.54 -24.53 17.64
CA LYS A 687 22.15 -24.24 16.33
C LYS A 687 22.15 -22.76 15.97
N ILE A 688 21.07 -22.03 16.24
CA ILE A 688 20.87 -20.67 15.70
C ILE A 688 20.46 -19.61 16.73
N LEU A 689 20.02 -20.00 17.94
CA LEU A 689 19.66 -19.05 18.98
C LEU A 689 20.89 -18.56 19.74
N VAL A 690 20.83 -17.32 20.25
CA VAL A 690 21.91 -16.69 21.02
C VAL A 690 21.32 -16.23 22.34
N GLU A 691 21.96 -16.58 23.46
CA GLU A 691 21.47 -16.21 24.80
C GLU A 691 21.63 -14.70 25.05
N GLU A 692 20.57 -14.08 25.57
CA GLU A 692 20.46 -12.66 25.92
C GLU A 692 19.76 -12.51 27.28
N GLN A 693 19.79 -11.32 27.88
CA GLN A 693 19.30 -11.09 29.26
C GLN A 693 17.84 -11.52 29.52
N ARG A 694 16.99 -11.57 28.48
CA ARG A 694 15.54 -11.83 28.60
C ARG A 694 15.08 -13.13 27.93
N GLY A 695 16.01 -13.93 27.41
CA GLY A 695 15.73 -15.13 26.64
C GLY A 695 16.75 -15.32 25.52
N TYR A 696 16.26 -15.60 24.31
CA TYR A 696 17.08 -15.85 23.13
C TYR A 696 16.69 -15.01 21.92
#